data_AF-A0A7C8ITQ6-F1
#
_entry.id   AF-A0A7C8ITQ6-F1
#
_cell.length_a   1.000
_cell.length_b   1.000
_cell.length_c   1.000
_cell.angle_alpha   90.00
_cell.angle_beta   90.00
_cell.angle_gamma   90.00
#
_symmetry.space_group_name_H-M   'P 1'
#
loop_
_entity.id
_entity.type
_entity.pdbx_description
1 polymer ?
#
loop_
_entity_poly.entity_id
_entity_poly.type
_entity_poly.pdbx_seq_one_letter_code
_entity_poly.pdbx_strand_id
1 'polypeptide(L)'
;MSTDMTSNQGSTTDTINSIWENQHQRLIAGSVITPVLTLGGIGARTYTKAAVMRQFDHTDWVLLLAGALFTAFVAVEIRFWEMPTPNTGEAMLVFNILEIIYCPTMFFAKYVVLRQIELIFFNHHRKALAFTTIRILTWANFFFYFASFLSFLLACVPRTKILDITIPGVCINTVNTIIITGVINVISAITILVTPIAVIWRLQMPFKRKIGPAAVFGVGVGANAASIARLYYSVQLTRADGFLHAIIPVASLALGEFATVILAACFPYFPRLYKHLSAKHQKTTYLIPNDAPRSPPEDRPSSNGPGHWNDSLTTLRVTEDREGSIPGDGIRLVSKVELKHRRLPRFTMHSVNTDPLKPFDWLQESCYSGQAKDLKPVLKKAGLELSESHIEEFSTLITGFEAAIDSLPDDKKVQPRPDLKKYPREGIHIPEDNDLGGWATKVTARCTTPKSNLLEGRTVALKDNIALAGVRCTNGTAMVEWVPEIDATVATRIMDAGATITGKAACENACAEGISCTSITGPVHNPFAEGYSAGGSSSGSGRLVATGSVDLAIGCDQGGSIRIPASSCGIVGLKPTWGLVPYTGILSLDPTIDHAGPMAKTVRDCALLLEAIAGPDEWDDRQPLIEIGGYQLEFVRDVDAVTRLPKNKMLEGMKVGILSEGFQIPGNDEHVAASVRSAAAKLGELGAIVSSVSVPAHLEATVAWMVAVPAASPRGAFLGDNYGRKQLHLSDRCELIDKRLTQAQFDALGPGASYIYLAYLWAQEHYGPKLHARCMNLLKAIGDAYNIALKDVDVLITPTLPNPPAKLPEAGYDIGPLKLMGLSTGCLANTCPLNNTGHPAITLPVGFSPAREDPNVKLPVGMQIIGRKFRDIDCLRVAAAWEKAFDWKTL
;
A
#
# COMPACT_ATOMS: atom_id res chain seq x y z
N MET A 1 63.45 9.31 -4.05
CA MET A 1 64.31 10.04 -5.01
C MET A 1 65.35 10.79 -4.21
N SER A 2 66.62 10.39 -4.33
CA SER A 2 67.77 11.17 -3.89
C SER A 2 68.48 11.66 -5.16
N THR A 3 68.43 12.95 -5.43
CA THR A 3 69.48 13.73 -6.11
C THR A 3 69.00 15.18 -6.31
N ASP A 4 69.83 16.11 -5.85
CA ASP A 4 69.99 17.51 -6.26
C ASP A 4 68.84 18.51 -6.14
N MET A 5 68.85 19.27 -5.03
CA MET A 5 68.29 20.63 -4.95
C MET A 5 69.07 21.51 -3.94
N THR A 6 70.37 21.72 -4.16
CA THR A 6 71.19 22.68 -3.36
C THR A 6 71.58 23.95 -4.11
N SER A 7 70.77 24.41 -5.08
CA SER A 7 71.07 25.67 -5.77
C SER A 7 69.82 26.42 -6.25
N ASN A 8 68.90 26.79 -5.36
CA ASN A 8 67.97 27.92 -5.60
C ASN A 8 67.14 28.39 -4.38
N GLN A 9 67.73 28.42 -3.17
CA GLN A 9 66.98 28.74 -1.94
C GLN A 9 66.54 30.22 -1.81
N GLY A 10 67.10 31.14 -2.59
CA GLY A 10 66.80 32.58 -2.48
C GLY A 10 65.48 33.02 -3.14
N SER A 11 65.15 32.52 -4.34
CA SER A 11 63.97 32.96 -5.11
C SER A 11 62.70 32.13 -4.87
N THR A 12 62.85 30.91 -4.35
CA THR A 12 61.73 30.00 -4.07
C THR A 12 61.00 30.36 -2.78
N THR A 13 61.71 30.86 -1.76
CA THR A 13 61.13 31.21 -0.46
C THR A 13 60.17 32.41 -0.54
N ASP A 14 60.53 33.46 -1.28
CA ASP A 14 59.65 34.63 -1.49
C ASP A 14 58.42 34.29 -2.34
N THR A 15 58.57 33.39 -3.31
CA THR A 15 57.46 32.89 -4.14
C THR A 15 56.49 32.03 -3.30
N ILE A 16 57.01 31.15 -2.44
CA ILE A 16 56.22 30.33 -1.51
C ILE A 16 55.47 31.22 -0.51
N ASN A 17 56.13 32.22 0.08
CA ASN A 17 55.50 33.17 1.01
C ASN A 17 54.38 33.97 0.33
N SER A 18 54.60 34.44 -0.90
CA SER A 18 53.57 35.18 -1.65
C SER A 18 52.34 34.33 -2.04
N ILE A 19 52.55 33.03 -2.33
CA ILE A 19 51.47 32.09 -2.63
C ILE A 19 50.73 31.71 -1.35
N TRP A 20 51.46 31.47 -0.27
CA TRP A 20 50.91 31.18 1.05
C TRP A 20 50.02 32.35 1.51
N GLU A 21 50.51 33.59 1.48
CA GLU A 21 49.74 34.78 1.87
C GLU A 21 48.54 35.08 0.96
N ASN A 22 48.69 34.97 -0.37
CA ASN A 22 47.58 35.25 -1.30
C ASN A 22 46.47 34.18 -1.29
N GLN A 23 46.81 32.92 -1.01
CA GLN A 23 45.83 31.83 -0.97
C GLN A 23 45.20 31.66 0.41
N HIS A 24 45.89 32.02 1.49
CA HIS A 24 45.43 31.89 2.88
C HIS A 24 44.03 32.49 3.10
N GLN A 25 43.79 33.74 2.67
CA GLN A 25 42.49 34.40 2.85
C GLN A 25 41.35 33.75 2.05
N ARG A 26 41.61 33.33 0.80
CA ARG A 26 40.59 32.73 -0.08
C ARG A 26 40.24 31.31 0.35
N LEU A 27 41.22 30.56 0.84
CA LEU A 27 41.06 29.18 1.27
C LEU A 27 40.43 29.07 2.66
N ILE A 28 40.70 30.00 3.57
CA ILE A 28 39.96 30.12 4.84
C ILE A 28 38.48 30.42 4.56
N ALA A 29 38.15 31.36 3.67
CA ALA A 29 36.77 31.65 3.32
C ALA A 29 36.04 30.41 2.73
N GLY A 30 36.71 29.66 1.84
CA GLY A 30 36.22 28.38 1.32
C GLY A 30 36.00 27.32 2.41
N SER A 31 36.94 27.22 3.36
CA SER A 31 36.90 26.30 4.50
C SER A 31 35.83 26.63 5.54
N VAL A 32 35.23 27.83 5.50
CA VAL A 32 34.12 28.24 6.38
C VAL A 32 32.76 28.10 5.70
N ILE A 33 32.64 28.54 4.43
CA ILE A 33 31.36 28.50 3.71
C ILE A 33 30.96 27.06 3.38
N THR A 34 31.93 26.24 3.00
CA THR A 34 31.67 24.88 2.52
C THR A 34 31.06 23.98 3.60
N PRO A 35 31.58 23.95 4.85
CA PRO A 35 30.93 23.22 5.94
C PRO A 35 29.53 23.68 6.26
N VAL A 36 29.24 24.98 6.21
CA VAL A 36 27.90 25.49 6.49
C VAL A 36 26.88 24.93 5.50
N LEU A 37 27.20 24.96 4.20
CA LEU A 37 26.33 24.42 3.16
C LEU A 37 26.18 22.90 3.28
N THR A 38 27.29 22.19 3.47
CA THR A 38 27.31 20.72 3.52
C THR A 38 26.61 20.17 4.77
N LEU A 39 26.92 20.69 5.97
CA LEU A 39 26.27 20.30 7.21
C LEU A 39 24.81 20.74 7.25
N GLY A 40 24.49 21.91 6.70
CA GLY A 40 23.10 22.35 6.50
C GLY A 40 22.31 21.39 5.62
N GLY A 41 22.91 20.89 4.53
CA GLY A 41 22.33 19.86 3.68
C GLY A 41 22.08 18.53 4.42
N ILE A 42 23.05 18.07 5.20
CA ILE A 42 22.91 16.86 6.04
C ILE A 42 21.78 17.06 7.06
N GLY A 43 21.75 18.19 7.77
CA GLY A 43 20.70 18.51 8.73
C GLY A 43 19.32 18.55 8.09
N ALA A 44 19.19 19.20 6.93
CA ALA A 44 17.95 19.24 6.15
C ALA A 44 17.47 17.84 5.74
N ARG A 45 18.35 16.98 5.22
CA ARG A 45 18.01 15.59 4.88
C ARG A 45 17.62 14.78 6.12
N THR A 46 18.42 14.83 7.17
CA THR A 46 18.19 14.10 8.42
C THR A 46 16.86 14.48 9.05
N TYR A 47 16.56 15.78 9.17
CA TYR A 47 15.27 16.25 9.64
C TYR A 47 14.12 15.78 8.73
N THR A 48 14.28 15.88 7.41
CA THR A 48 13.25 15.45 6.47
C THR A 48 12.97 13.96 6.60
N LYS A 49 13.99 13.11 6.67
CA LYS A 49 13.79 11.66 6.79
C LYS A 49 13.30 11.24 8.17
N ALA A 50 13.79 11.84 9.25
CA ALA A 50 13.38 11.49 10.61
C ALA A 50 12.00 12.08 10.98
N ALA A 51 11.81 13.38 10.83
CA ALA A 51 10.65 14.10 11.34
C ALA A 51 9.51 14.23 10.32
N VAL A 52 9.82 14.46 9.03
CA VAL A 52 8.78 14.67 8.00
C VAL A 52 8.33 13.34 7.39
N MET A 53 9.25 12.44 7.08
CA MET A 53 8.96 11.18 6.39
C MET A 53 8.83 9.97 7.32
N ARG A 54 9.38 10.03 8.54
CA ARG A 54 9.47 8.88 9.48
C ARG A 54 10.12 7.63 8.86
N GLN A 55 11.16 7.85 8.05
CA GLN A 55 11.88 6.82 7.27
C GLN A 55 13.40 6.95 7.47
N PHE A 56 13.85 7.11 8.70
CA PHE A 56 15.29 7.17 9.01
C PHE A 56 15.90 5.77 8.93
N ASP A 57 16.99 5.60 8.17
CA ASP A 57 17.61 4.30 7.92
C ASP A 57 19.14 4.31 8.05
N HIS A 58 19.77 3.16 7.82
CA HIS A 58 21.22 3.00 7.93
C HIS A 58 22.02 3.94 7.01
N THR A 59 21.49 4.36 5.86
CA THR A 59 22.21 5.29 4.97
C THR A 59 22.31 6.69 5.57
N ASP A 60 21.40 7.07 6.46
CA ASP A 60 21.44 8.36 7.13
C ASP A 60 22.46 8.36 8.28
N TRP A 61 22.60 7.23 8.99
CA TRP A 61 23.71 7.03 9.93
C TRP A 61 25.08 7.12 9.22
N VAL A 62 25.22 6.49 8.05
CA VAL A 62 26.46 6.56 7.26
C VAL A 62 26.71 7.99 6.74
N LEU A 63 25.67 8.73 6.37
CA LEU A 63 25.80 10.14 5.97
C LEU A 63 26.25 11.03 7.13
N LEU A 64 25.72 10.83 8.34
CA LEU A 64 26.17 11.53 9.54
C LEU A 64 27.64 11.24 9.85
N LEU A 65 28.06 9.98 9.71
CA LEU A 65 29.48 9.60 9.85
C LEU A 65 30.36 10.29 8.80
N ALA A 66 29.94 10.34 7.54
CA ALA A 66 30.64 11.08 6.49
C ALA A 66 30.74 12.58 6.83
N GLY A 67 29.68 13.18 7.37
CA GLY A 67 29.67 14.57 7.82
C GLY A 67 30.64 14.83 8.99
N ALA A 68 30.73 13.91 9.94
CA ALA A 68 31.67 14.01 11.06
C ALA A 68 33.13 13.94 10.58
N LEU A 69 33.45 13.00 9.68
CA LEU A 69 34.80 12.88 9.12
C LEU A 69 35.16 14.07 8.22
N PHE A 70 34.21 14.58 7.44
CA PHE A 70 34.38 15.82 6.68
C PHE A 70 34.67 17.02 7.59
N THR A 71 33.99 17.11 8.73
CA THR A 71 34.26 18.17 9.73
C THR A 71 35.67 18.03 10.30
N ALA A 72 36.13 16.81 10.56
CA ALA A 72 37.51 16.56 10.97
C ALA A 72 38.52 16.95 9.89
N PHE A 73 38.24 16.65 8.62
CA PHE A 73 39.07 17.05 7.49
C PHE A 73 39.24 18.57 7.44
N VAL A 74 38.12 19.31 7.50
CA VAL A 74 38.11 20.78 7.51
C VAL A 74 38.90 21.34 8.69
N ALA A 75 38.75 20.75 9.88
CA ALA A 75 39.49 21.20 11.05
C ALA A 75 41.02 21.03 10.88
N VAL A 76 41.46 19.90 10.31
CA VAL A 76 42.87 19.67 9.99
C VAL A 76 43.35 20.61 8.88
N GLU A 77 42.52 20.88 7.88
CA GLU A 77 42.84 21.82 6.80
C GLU A 77 42.97 23.26 7.32
N ILE A 78 42.05 23.75 8.17
CA ILE A 78 42.16 25.07 8.80
C ILE A 78 43.45 25.14 9.62
N ARG A 79 43.75 24.10 10.41
CA ARG A 79 45.00 24.04 11.17
C ARG A 79 46.23 24.08 10.28
N PHE A 80 46.20 23.42 9.12
CA PHE A 80 47.28 23.49 8.14
C PHE A 80 47.50 24.93 7.64
N TRP A 81 46.42 25.66 7.36
CA TRP A 81 46.48 27.05 6.91
C TRP A 81 46.97 28.01 8.00
N GLU A 82 46.66 27.74 9.27
CA GLU A 82 47.14 28.53 10.41
C GLU A 82 48.65 28.35 10.70
N MET A 83 49.31 27.34 10.11
CA MET A 83 50.74 27.12 10.36
C MET A 83 51.59 28.24 9.75
N PRO A 84 52.65 28.72 10.46
CA PRO A 84 53.72 29.48 9.82
C PRO A 84 54.30 28.63 8.68
N THR A 85 54.70 29.26 7.56
CA THR A 85 55.19 28.61 6.32
C THR A 85 55.84 27.26 6.59
N PRO A 86 55.09 26.15 6.42
CA PRO A 86 55.51 24.86 6.94
C PRO A 86 56.71 24.35 6.16
N ASN A 87 57.66 23.73 6.87
CA ASN A 87 58.72 23.00 6.19
C ASN A 87 58.13 21.79 5.44
N THR A 88 58.89 21.24 4.49
CA THR A 88 58.41 20.17 3.61
C THR A 88 57.95 18.92 4.37
N GLY A 89 58.59 18.57 5.50
CA GLY A 89 58.25 17.39 6.31
C GLY A 89 56.93 17.53 7.08
N GLU A 90 56.71 18.69 7.72
CA GLU A 90 55.45 19.00 8.40
C GLU A 90 54.28 19.06 7.43
N ALA A 91 54.48 19.68 6.26
CA ALA A 91 53.47 19.71 5.21
C ALA A 91 53.12 18.30 4.70
N MET A 92 54.11 17.41 4.55
CA MET A 92 53.88 16.02 4.17
C MET A 92 53.11 15.23 5.25
N LEU A 93 53.39 15.45 6.54
CA LEU A 93 52.68 14.78 7.62
C LEU A 93 51.21 15.21 7.69
N VAL A 94 50.94 16.52 7.63
CA VAL A 94 49.57 17.04 7.67
C VAL A 94 48.79 16.57 6.46
N PHE A 95 49.42 16.56 5.28
CA PHE A 95 48.81 16.03 4.08
C PHE A 95 48.50 14.52 4.17
N ASN A 96 49.42 13.73 4.75
CA ASN A 96 49.16 12.31 5.01
C ASN A 96 47.93 12.11 5.91
N ILE A 97 47.75 12.94 6.95
CA ILE A 97 46.58 12.92 7.82
C ILE A 97 45.31 13.28 7.04
N LEU A 98 45.36 14.32 6.21
CA LEU A 98 44.24 14.71 5.34
C LEU A 98 43.82 13.56 4.42
N GLU A 99 44.76 12.82 3.83
CA GLU A 99 44.43 11.67 2.98
C GLU A 99 43.87 10.46 3.76
N ILE A 100 44.34 10.24 5.01
CA ILE A 100 43.77 9.23 5.92
C ILE A 100 42.30 9.54 6.22
N ILE A 101 41.94 10.81 6.39
CA ILE A 101 40.54 11.23 6.61
C ILE A 101 39.77 11.22 5.29
N TYR A 102 40.42 11.56 4.19
CA TYR A 102 39.78 11.67 2.88
C TYR A 102 39.18 10.35 2.38
N CYS A 103 39.95 9.26 2.49
CA CYS A 103 39.53 7.95 2.00
C CYS A 103 38.18 7.47 2.58
N PRO A 104 37.99 7.37 3.92
CA PRO A 104 36.71 6.93 4.49
C PRO A 104 35.59 7.96 4.25
N THR A 105 35.89 9.27 4.30
CA THR A 105 34.89 10.32 4.05
C THR A 105 34.28 10.21 2.66
N MET A 106 35.12 10.08 1.62
CA MET A 106 34.64 9.91 0.25
C MET A 106 33.90 8.61 0.03
N PHE A 107 34.40 7.50 0.60
CA PHE A 107 33.73 6.22 0.48
C PHE A 107 32.31 6.28 1.03
N PHE A 108 32.13 6.77 2.28
CA PHE A 108 30.81 6.86 2.89
C PHE A 108 29.88 7.80 2.14
N ALA A 109 30.37 8.97 1.70
CA ALA A 109 29.57 9.90 0.90
C ALA A 109 29.09 9.26 -0.42
N LYS A 110 29.98 8.57 -1.14
CA LYS A 110 29.63 7.87 -2.39
C LYS A 110 28.73 6.66 -2.15
N TYR A 111 28.94 5.90 -1.08
CA TYR A 111 28.07 4.78 -0.70
C TYR A 111 26.62 5.25 -0.54
N VAL A 112 26.41 6.37 0.16
CA VAL A 112 25.07 6.94 0.35
C VAL A 112 24.45 7.33 -0.99
N VAL A 113 25.20 8.01 -1.88
CA VAL A 113 24.71 8.37 -3.22
C VAL A 113 24.38 7.15 -4.06
N LEU A 114 25.27 6.15 -4.11
CA LEU A 114 25.07 4.91 -4.88
C LEU A 114 23.87 4.11 -4.37
N ARG A 115 23.75 3.97 -3.04
CA ARG A 115 22.60 3.29 -2.42
C ARG A 115 21.30 4.04 -2.67
N GLN A 116 21.36 5.36 -2.68
CA GLN A 116 20.21 6.19 -2.99
C GLN A 116 19.81 6.08 -4.47
N ILE A 117 20.77 6.04 -5.41
CA ILE A 117 20.49 5.77 -6.82
C ILE A 117 19.89 4.36 -6.97
N GLU A 118 20.41 3.36 -6.27
CA GLU A 118 19.85 2.00 -6.23
C GLU A 118 18.38 2.04 -5.77
N LEU A 119 18.08 2.73 -4.66
CA LEU A 119 16.73 2.83 -4.11
C LEU A 119 15.76 3.69 -4.96
N ILE A 120 16.25 4.74 -5.62
CA ILE A 120 15.40 5.63 -6.42
C ILE A 120 15.07 4.99 -7.78
N PHE A 121 16.07 4.44 -8.46
CA PHE A 121 15.92 4.00 -9.85
C PHE A 121 15.77 2.49 -10.02
N PHE A 122 16.27 1.69 -9.07
CA PHE A 122 16.43 0.25 -9.24
C PHE A 122 15.90 -0.57 -8.06
N ASN A 123 15.15 0.03 -7.12
CA ASN A 123 14.50 -0.70 -6.01
C ASN A 123 13.68 -1.88 -6.52
N HIS A 124 13.27 -1.74 -7.77
CA HIS A 124 12.72 -2.81 -8.52
C HIS A 124 13.79 -3.34 -9.54
N HIS A 125 14.29 -2.68 -10.60
CA HIS A 125 15.02 -3.37 -11.72
C HIS A 125 16.40 -3.99 -11.39
N ARG A 126 16.42 -5.19 -10.79
CA ARG A 126 17.64 -5.92 -10.40
C ARG A 126 18.44 -6.51 -11.57
N LYS A 127 17.83 -6.68 -12.76
CA LYS A 127 18.50 -7.12 -14.00
C LYS A 127 19.09 -6.04 -14.87
N ALA A 128 18.84 -4.77 -14.58
CA ALA A 128 19.35 -3.71 -15.43
C ALA A 128 20.89 -3.67 -15.34
N LEU A 129 21.58 -3.59 -16.47
CA LEU A 129 23.04 -3.40 -16.52
C LEU A 129 23.48 -2.27 -15.56
N ALA A 130 22.72 -1.18 -15.51
CA ALA A 130 22.97 -0.05 -14.62
C ALA A 130 22.88 -0.40 -13.11
N PHE A 131 22.02 -1.34 -12.70
CA PHE A 131 21.95 -1.83 -11.32
C PHE A 131 23.21 -2.62 -10.96
N THR A 132 23.62 -3.55 -11.83
CA THR A 132 24.87 -4.31 -11.67
C THR A 132 26.08 -3.38 -11.65
N THR A 133 26.13 -2.38 -12.54
CA THR A 133 27.17 -1.35 -12.58
C THR A 133 27.25 -0.59 -11.25
N ILE A 134 26.12 -0.20 -10.66
CA ILE A 134 26.11 0.49 -9.35
C ILE A 134 26.67 -0.41 -8.25
N ARG A 135 26.30 -1.69 -8.21
CA ARG A 135 26.82 -2.62 -7.19
C ARG A 135 28.31 -2.91 -7.34
N ILE A 136 28.76 -3.14 -8.57
CA ILE A 136 30.20 -3.28 -8.88
C ILE A 136 30.92 -2.01 -8.44
N LEU A 137 30.36 -0.84 -8.75
CA LEU A 137 30.94 0.45 -8.40
C LEU A 137 30.98 0.67 -6.88
N THR A 138 29.96 0.23 -6.13
CA THR A 138 29.97 0.30 -4.66
C THR A 138 31.10 -0.54 -4.06
N TRP A 139 31.25 -1.79 -4.50
CA TRP A 139 32.32 -2.66 -4.02
C TRP A 139 33.70 -2.22 -4.49
N ALA A 140 33.83 -1.77 -5.74
CA ALA A 140 35.07 -1.23 -6.27
C ALA A 140 35.53 0.00 -5.48
N ASN A 141 34.61 0.93 -5.17
CA ASN A 141 34.91 2.07 -4.31
C ASN A 141 35.33 1.62 -2.90
N PHE A 142 34.65 0.63 -2.30
CA PHE A 142 35.02 0.11 -0.99
C PHE A 142 36.48 -0.39 -0.96
N PHE A 143 36.81 -1.36 -1.82
CA PHE A 143 38.15 -1.94 -1.84
C PHE A 143 39.22 -0.89 -2.18
N PHE A 144 38.89 0.04 -3.08
CA PHE A 144 39.81 1.06 -3.52
C PHE A 144 40.14 2.09 -2.43
N TYR A 145 39.12 2.69 -1.81
CA TYR A 145 39.34 3.66 -0.73
C TYR A 145 39.91 2.99 0.52
N PHE A 146 39.56 1.72 0.77
CA PHE A 146 40.15 0.96 1.87
C PHE A 146 41.65 0.69 1.65
N ALA A 147 42.05 0.28 0.44
CA ALA A 147 43.45 0.10 0.09
C ALA A 147 44.24 1.43 0.14
N SER A 148 43.64 2.50 -0.37
CA SER A 148 44.22 3.86 -0.31
C SER A 148 44.41 4.30 1.14
N PHE A 149 43.37 4.15 1.98
CA PHE A 149 43.42 4.44 3.41
C PHE A 149 44.57 3.69 4.09
N LEU A 150 44.71 2.38 3.84
CA LEU A 150 45.77 1.58 4.44
C LEU A 150 47.16 2.04 3.97
N SER A 151 47.29 2.43 2.70
CA SER A 151 48.56 2.94 2.16
C SER A 151 49.00 4.26 2.78
N PHE A 152 48.07 5.15 3.13
CA PHE A 152 48.40 6.39 3.84
C PHE A 152 48.60 6.16 5.34
N LEU A 153 47.80 5.27 5.95
CA LEU A 153 47.96 4.88 7.35
C LEU A 153 49.33 4.27 7.62
N LEU A 154 49.82 3.45 6.69
CA LEU A 154 51.10 2.75 6.72
C LEU A 154 52.15 3.40 5.79
N ALA A 155 52.03 4.70 5.51
CA ALA A 155 52.84 5.37 4.50
C ALA A 155 54.36 5.23 4.72
N CYS A 156 54.82 5.21 5.97
CA CYS A 156 56.20 4.87 6.33
C CYS A 156 56.22 4.01 7.60
N VAL A 157 57.20 3.09 7.66
CA VAL A 157 57.49 2.29 8.85
C VAL A 157 58.98 2.45 9.20
N PRO A 158 59.34 3.08 10.35
CA PRO A 158 58.46 3.73 11.32
C PRO A 158 57.86 5.06 10.80
N ARG A 159 56.70 5.46 11.34
CA ARG A 159 55.94 6.67 10.89
C ARG A 159 56.74 7.97 11.00
N THR A 160 57.69 8.04 11.94
CA THR A 160 58.58 9.19 12.14
C THR A 160 59.46 9.51 10.92
N LYS A 161 59.68 8.53 10.02
CA LYS A 161 60.43 8.74 8.77
C LYS A 161 59.75 9.73 7.80
N ILE A 162 58.45 10.02 7.99
CA ILE A 162 57.75 11.08 7.22
C ILE A 162 58.31 12.47 7.55
N LEU A 163 58.69 12.70 8.81
CA LEU A 163 59.23 13.98 9.29
C LEU A 163 60.74 14.08 9.08
N ASP A 164 61.46 12.96 9.19
CA ASP A 164 62.90 12.89 9.03
C ASP A 164 63.30 11.73 8.12
N ILE A 165 63.72 12.07 6.90
CA ILE A 165 64.10 11.10 5.87
C ILE A 165 65.34 10.27 6.23
N THR A 166 66.14 10.72 7.20
CA THR A 166 67.40 10.07 7.62
C THR A 166 67.15 8.81 8.47
N ILE A 167 65.96 8.67 9.06
CA ILE A 167 65.59 7.50 9.88
C ILE A 167 65.52 6.23 9.02
N PRO A 168 66.16 5.10 9.39
CA PRO A 168 66.06 3.84 8.64
C PRO A 168 64.62 3.32 8.56
N GLY A 169 64.17 2.89 7.38
CA GLY A 169 62.80 2.39 7.18
C GLY A 169 62.37 2.38 5.72
N VAL A 170 61.12 1.97 5.46
CA VAL A 170 60.52 1.90 4.12
C VAL A 170 59.30 2.80 4.06
N CYS A 171 59.11 3.50 2.93
CA CYS A 171 57.93 4.31 2.66
C CYS A 171 57.25 3.90 1.35
N ILE A 172 55.92 3.94 1.34
CA ILE A 172 55.10 3.78 0.14
C ILE A 172 55.16 5.09 -0.67
N ASN A 173 55.20 5.00 -1.99
CA ASN A 173 55.12 6.19 -2.84
C ASN A 173 53.69 6.77 -2.81
N THR A 174 53.47 7.70 -1.89
CA THR A 174 52.18 8.37 -1.69
C THR A 174 51.75 9.23 -2.87
N VAL A 175 52.69 9.80 -3.65
CA VAL A 175 52.36 10.57 -4.86
C VAL A 175 51.67 9.70 -5.90
N ASN A 176 52.19 8.49 -6.14
CA ASN A 176 51.55 7.53 -7.03
C ASN A 176 50.17 7.10 -6.51
N THR A 177 50.03 6.88 -5.20
CA THR A 177 48.73 6.60 -4.58
C THR A 177 47.73 7.73 -4.86
N ILE A 178 48.11 8.99 -4.62
CA ILE A 178 47.23 10.15 -4.85
C ILE A 178 46.76 10.23 -6.30
N ILE A 179 47.65 9.98 -7.27
CA ILE A 179 47.30 9.99 -8.69
C ILE A 179 46.32 8.86 -9.02
N ILE A 180 46.59 7.64 -8.55
CA ILE A 180 45.70 6.48 -8.76
C ILE A 180 44.33 6.76 -8.13
N THR A 181 44.31 7.34 -6.93
CA THR A 181 43.09 7.79 -6.23
C THR A 181 42.35 8.86 -7.01
N GLY A 182 43.04 9.83 -7.58
CA GLY A 182 42.43 10.83 -8.46
C GLY A 182 41.78 10.21 -9.69
N VAL A 183 42.46 9.29 -10.38
CA VAL A 183 41.94 8.64 -11.60
C VAL A 183 40.67 7.83 -11.29
N ILE A 184 40.71 6.98 -10.26
CA ILE A 184 39.57 6.15 -9.88
C ILE A 184 38.42 7.00 -9.34
N ASN A 185 38.73 8.09 -8.62
CA ASN A 185 37.72 9.03 -8.15
C ASN A 185 36.96 9.67 -9.33
N VAL A 186 37.68 10.14 -10.36
CA VAL A 186 37.10 10.72 -11.58
C VAL A 186 36.22 9.70 -12.30
N ILE A 187 36.71 8.48 -12.54
CA ILE A 187 35.92 7.42 -13.21
C ILE A 187 34.62 7.14 -12.43
N SER A 188 34.73 7.03 -11.11
CA SER A 188 33.58 6.79 -10.25
C SER A 188 32.60 7.96 -10.24
N ALA A 189 33.08 9.21 -10.24
CA ALA A 189 32.24 10.40 -10.25
C ALA A 189 31.48 10.55 -11.57
N ILE A 190 32.12 10.24 -12.71
CA ILE A 190 31.49 10.24 -14.03
C ILE A 190 30.40 9.17 -14.07
N THR A 191 30.72 7.97 -13.57
CA THR A 191 29.77 6.85 -13.58
C THR A 191 28.55 7.13 -12.69
N ILE A 192 28.76 7.72 -11.50
CA ILE A 192 27.67 8.14 -10.59
C ILE A 192 26.78 9.22 -11.23
N LEU A 193 27.35 10.14 -12.03
CA LEU A 193 26.60 11.18 -12.72
C LEU A 193 25.81 10.61 -13.92
N VAL A 194 26.47 9.83 -14.78
CA VAL A 194 25.91 9.36 -16.06
C VAL A 194 24.84 8.29 -15.84
N THR A 195 25.01 7.39 -14.88
CA THR A 195 24.09 6.25 -14.68
C THR A 195 22.63 6.69 -14.41
N PRO A 196 22.32 7.54 -13.41
CA PRO A 196 20.94 8.00 -13.17
C PRO A 196 20.43 8.86 -14.32
N ILE A 197 21.27 9.70 -14.92
CA ILE A 197 20.91 10.54 -16.08
C ILE A 197 20.49 9.65 -17.26
N ALA A 198 21.28 8.63 -17.60
CA ALA A 198 20.97 7.69 -18.66
C ALA A 198 19.66 6.94 -18.41
N VAL A 199 19.36 6.58 -17.15
CA VAL A 199 18.06 6.00 -16.79
C VAL A 199 16.93 7.02 -16.98
N ILE A 200 17.06 8.24 -16.46
CA ILE A 200 16.05 9.31 -16.62
C ILE A 200 15.76 9.57 -18.10
N TRP A 201 16.79 9.59 -18.94
CA TRP A 201 16.61 9.81 -20.38
C TRP A 201 15.91 8.66 -21.09
N ARG A 202 16.06 7.42 -20.59
CA ARG A 202 15.32 6.24 -21.06
C ARG A 202 13.87 6.17 -20.55
N LEU A 203 13.48 6.95 -19.53
CA LEU A 203 12.09 7.00 -19.06
C LEU A 203 11.17 7.58 -20.15
N GLN A 204 10.02 6.95 -20.38
CA GLN A 204 9.00 7.42 -21.33
C GLN A 204 8.17 8.56 -20.73
N MET A 205 8.79 9.73 -20.52
CA MET A 205 8.14 10.92 -19.96
C MET A 205 8.49 12.20 -20.76
N PRO A 206 7.62 13.23 -20.75
CA PRO A 206 7.86 14.48 -21.50
C PRO A 206 9.16 15.18 -21.09
N PHE A 207 9.88 15.77 -22.04
CA PHE A 207 11.18 16.43 -21.81
C PHE A 207 11.16 17.39 -20.62
N LYS A 208 10.14 18.25 -20.51
CA LYS A 208 9.98 19.20 -19.40
C LYS A 208 9.92 18.53 -18.02
N ARG A 209 9.39 17.31 -17.91
CA ARG A 209 9.33 16.55 -16.66
C ARG A 209 10.62 15.77 -16.38
N LYS A 210 11.50 15.57 -17.36
CA LYS A 210 12.85 14.98 -17.17
C LYS A 210 13.83 15.98 -16.56
N ILE A 211 13.66 17.28 -16.84
CA ILE A 211 14.56 18.34 -16.40
C ILE A 211 14.69 18.37 -14.88
N GLY A 212 13.57 18.30 -14.14
CA GLY A 212 13.59 18.37 -12.67
C GLY A 212 14.43 17.25 -12.03
N PRO A 213 14.09 15.96 -12.24
CA PRO A 213 14.88 14.85 -11.73
C PRO A 213 16.33 14.85 -12.25
N ALA A 214 16.58 15.22 -13.51
CA ALA A 214 17.93 15.30 -14.05
C ALA A 214 18.76 16.44 -13.41
N ALA A 215 18.15 17.58 -13.12
CA ALA A 215 18.80 18.71 -12.46
C ALA A 215 19.26 18.37 -11.04
N VAL A 216 18.53 17.50 -10.33
CA VAL A 216 18.93 17.00 -9.01
C VAL A 216 20.27 16.23 -9.07
N PHE A 217 20.55 15.52 -10.17
CA PHE A 217 21.84 14.86 -10.40
C PHE A 217 22.87 15.77 -11.10
N GLY A 218 22.45 16.90 -11.65
CA GLY A 218 23.32 17.91 -12.26
C GLY A 218 24.35 18.51 -11.31
N VAL A 219 24.10 18.47 -9.99
CA VAL A 219 25.08 18.82 -8.94
C VAL A 219 26.35 17.98 -9.03
N GLY A 220 26.24 16.74 -9.55
CA GLY A 220 27.39 15.88 -9.81
C GLY A 220 28.34 16.42 -10.87
N VAL A 221 27.95 17.38 -11.70
CA VAL A 221 28.87 18.07 -12.64
C VAL A 221 29.96 18.82 -11.87
N GLY A 222 29.61 19.46 -10.74
CA GLY A 222 30.57 20.12 -9.87
C GLY A 222 31.57 19.14 -9.25
N ALA A 223 31.09 17.97 -8.80
CA ALA A 223 31.95 16.91 -8.26
C ALA A 223 32.97 16.41 -9.30
N ASN A 224 32.51 16.26 -10.55
CA ASN A 224 33.38 15.85 -11.66
C ASN A 224 34.43 16.91 -12.01
N ALA A 225 34.04 18.19 -12.07
CA ALA A 225 34.98 19.28 -12.33
C ALA A 225 36.05 19.38 -11.23
N ALA A 226 35.65 19.30 -9.96
CA ALA A 226 36.58 19.28 -8.83
C ALA A 226 37.53 18.06 -8.88
N SER A 227 37.01 16.88 -9.23
CA SER A 227 37.82 15.65 -9.34
C SER A 227 38.83 15.70 -10.48
N ILE A 228 38.46 16.25 -11.62
CA ILE A 228 39.36 16.42 -12.77
C ILE A 228 40.44 17.45 -12.43
N ALA A 229 40.07 18.57 -11.82
CA ALA A 229 41.01 19.59 -11.40
C ALA A 229 41.99 19.04 -10.34
N ARG A 230 41.50 18.28 -9.36
CA ARG A 230 42.36 17.64 -8.36
C ARG A 230 43.33 16.68 -9.01
N LEU A 231 42.87 15.82 -9.91
CA LEU A 231 43.74 14.90 -10.66
C LEU A 231 44.80 15.65 -11.47
N TYR A 232 44.46 16.76 -12.11
CA TYR A 232 45.43 17.59 -12.85
C TYR A 232 46.58 18.03 -11.93
N TYR A 233 46.26 18.61 -10.76
CA TYR A 233 47.28 19.04 -9.81
C TYR A 233 48.03 17.85 -9.16
N SER A 234 47.36 16.71 -8.95
CA SER A 234 48.00 15.48 -8.50
C SER A 234 49.06 14.98 -9.49
N VAL A 235 48.83 15.12 -10.80
CA VAL A 235 49.85 14.80 -11.81
C VAL A 235 50.99 15.82 -11.78
N GLN A 236 50.70 17.10 -11.54
CA GLN A 236 51.74 18.12 -11.40
C GLN A 236 52.67 17.86 -10.21
N LEU A 237 52.25 17.10 -9.18
CA LEU A 237 53.16 16.64 -8.11
C LEU A 237 54.37 15.85 -8.64
N THR A 238 54.27 15.25 -9.83
CA THR A 238 55.37 14.51 -10.47
C THR A 238 56.28 15.39 -11.34
N ARG A 239 55.89 16.64 -11.60
CA ARG A 239 56.53 17.53 -12.57
C ARG A 239 56.95 18.89 -12.01
N ALA A 240 56.41 19.29 -10.86
CA ALA A 240 56.68 20.60 -10.27
C ALA A 240 58.02 20.63 -9.53
N ASP A 241 58.82 21.67 -9.76
CA ASP A 241 60.07 21.94 -9.04
C ASP A 241 59.86 22.26 -7.54
N GLY A 242 58.60 22.40 -7.09
CA GLY A 242 58.21 22.61 -5.70
C GLY A 242 56.95 21.84 -5.32
N PHE A 243 57.09 20.82 -4.45
CA PHE A 243 55.99 19.99 -3.92
C PHE A 243 54.81 20.81 -3.37
N LEU A 244 55.11 21.90 -2.64
CA LEU A 244 54.12 22.80 -2.04
C LEU A 244 53.19 23.46 -3.09
N HIS A 245 53.69 23.79 -4.28
CA HIS A 245 52.91 24.47 -5.32
C HIS A 245 51.78 23.59 -5.89
N ALA A 246 52.01 22.27 -5.98
CA ALA A 246 51.03 21.34 -6.52
C ALA A 246 50.17 20.67 -5.44
N ILE A 247 50.68 20.51 -4.21
CA ILE A 247 49.95 19.82 -3.12
C ILE A 247 48.83 20.67 -2.51
N ILE A 248 49.03 21.99 -2.45
CA ILE A 248 48.07 22.96 -1.91
C ILE A 248 46.73 22.90 -2.68
N PRO A 249 46.73 23.04 -4.03
CA PRO A 249 45.49 22.90 -4.80
C PRO A 249 44.83 21.53 -4.65
N VAL A 250 45.60 20.45 -4.47
CA VAL A 250 45.06 19.09 -4.30
C VAL A 250 44.25 18.99 -3.01
N ALA A 251 44.76 19.52 -1.90
CA ALA A 251 44.05 19.55 -0.63
C ALA A 251 42.77 20.39 -0.69
N SER A 252 42.86 21.60 -1.26
CA SER A 252 41.71 22.51 -1.32
C SER A 252 40.62 22.06 -2.30
N LEU A 253 40.98 21.37 -3.39
CA LEU A 253 39.98 20.79 -4.31
C LEU A 253 39.27 19.58 -3.69
N ALA A 254 39.88 18.89 -2.73
CA ALA A 254 39.24 17.83 -1.96
C ALA A 254 37.99 18.34 -1.21
N LEU A 255 38.07 19.56 -0.67
CA LEU A 255 36.95 20.22 0.00
C LEU A 255 35.73 20.37 -0.93
N GLY A 256 35.97 20.78 -2.17
CA GLY A 256 34.95 20.88 -3.22
C GLY A 256 34.36 19.53 -3.62
N GLU A 257 35.19 18.49 -3.70
CA GLU A 257 34.74 17.11 -3.98
C GLU A 257 33.80 16.59 -2.88
N PHE A 258 34.17 16.72 -1.61
CA PHE A 258 33.30 16.29 -0.51
C PHE A 258 31.97 17.01 -0.53
N ALA A 259 32.01 18.34 -0.63
CA ALA A 259 30.83 19.18 -0.54
C ALA A 259 29.82 18.81 -1.62
N THR A 260 30.27 18.66 -2.86
CA THR A 260 29.42 18.34 -4.00
C THR A 260 28.83 16.93 -3.92
N VAL A 261 29.60 15.92 -3.47
CA VAL A 261 29.08 14.54 -3.31
C VAL A 261 28.10 14.44 -2.14
N ILE A 262 28.40 15.05 -1.00
CA ILE A 262 27.50 15.04 0.17
C ILE A 262 26.21 15.81 -0.15
N LEU A 263 26.30 16.96 -0.82
CA LEU A 263 25.12 17.70 -1.25
C LEU A 263 24.28 16.91 -2.26
N ALA A 264 24.91 16.17 -3.18
CA ALA A 264 24.20 15.28 -4.10
C ALA A 264 23.38 14.20 -3.36
N ALA A 265 23.85 13.74 -2.20
CA ALA A 265 23.08 12.85 -1.32
C ALA A 265 21.89 13.55 -0.64
N CYS A 266 21.95 14.86 -0.44
CA CYS A 266 20.95 15.63 0.31
C CYS A 266 19.82 16.17 -0.59
N PHE A 267 20.15 16.67 -1.79
CA PHE A 267 19.23 17.38 -2.68
C PHE A 267 17.91 16.67 -3.02
N PRO A 268 17.88 15.34 -3.24
CA PRO A 268 16.63 14.65 -3.58
C PRO A 268 15.51 14.80 -2.52
N TYR A 269 15.86 15.17 -1.28
CA TYR A 269 14.90 15.34 -0.18
C TYR A 269 14.44 16.80 0.00
N PHE A 270 15.12 17.78 -0.59
CA PHE A 270 14.80 19.20 -0.45
C PHE A 270 13.39 19.58 -0.92
N PRO A 271 12.83 19.02 -2.03
CA PRO A 271 11.45 19.32 -2.42
C PRO A 271 10.42 18.97 -1.34
N ARG A 272 10.64 17.87 -0.59
CA ARG A 272 9.76 17.47 0.52
C ARG A 272 9.91 18.40 1.71
N LEU A 273 11.13 18.79 2.06
CA LEU A 273 11.38 19.80 3.10
C LEU A 273 10.73 21.13 2.76
N TYR A 274 10.92 21.61 1.53
CA TYR A 274 10.33 22.85 1.04
C TYR A 274 8.79 22.81 1.13
N LYS A 275 8.15 21.71 0.72
CA LYS A 275 6.70 21.54 0.85
C LYS A 275 6.24 21.59 2.31
N HIS A 276 6.97 20.93 3.21
CA HIS A 276 6.67 20.93 4.64
C HIS A 276 6.81 22.33 5.27
N LEU A 277 7.90 23.04 4.97
CA LEU A 277 8.15 24.39 5.47
C LEU A 277 7.18 25.41 4.86
N SER A 278 6.86 25.30 3.57
CA SER A 278 5.90 26.20 2.90
C SER A 278 4.48 26.04 3.43
N ALA A 279 4.05 24.82 3.76
CA ALA A 279 2.76 24.57 4.41
C ALA A 279 2.71 25.18 5.83
N LYS A 280 3.85 25.24 6.52
CA LYS A 280 3.99 25.90 7.83
C LYS A 280 4.04 27.43 7.69
N HIS A 281 4.68 27.94 6.63
CA HIS A 281 4.75 29.37 6.33
C HIS A 281 3.39 29.93 5.91
N GLN A 282 2.57 29.19 5.15
CA GLN A 282 1.17 29.57 4.89
C GLN A 282 0.31 29.70 6.16
N LYS A 283 0.65 29.00 7.25
CA LYS A 283 0.05 29.21 8.58
C LYS A 283 0.59 30.42 9.35
N THR A 284 1.70 31.03 8.89
CA THR A 284 2.41 32.10 9.62
C THR A 284 2.37 33.46 8.91
N THR A 285 2.06 33.52 7.60
CA THR A 285 2.08 34.77 6.79
C THR A 285 0.76 35.54 6.74
N TYR A 286 -0.26 35.19 7.55
CA TYR A 286 -1.45 36.05 7.75
C TYR A 286 -1.28 37.01 8.94
N LEU A 287 -0.21 37.78 8.92
CA LEU A 287 -0.07 39.01 9.72
C LEU A 287 0.29 40.14 8.72
N ILE A 288 -0.62 41.10 8.60
CA ILE A 288 -0.71 42.19 7.60
C ILE A 288 0.41 43.25 7.80
N PRO A 289 0.76 44.08 6.80
CA PRO A 289 0.09 45.39 6.64
C PRO A 289 -0.22 45.83 5.18
N ASN A 290 -1.09 46.85 5.11
CA ASN A 290 -1.90 47.40 4.01
C ASN A 290 -1.18 48.13 2.85
N ASP A 291 -2.02 48.45 1.84
CA ASP A 291 -2.00 49.58 0.90
C ASP A 291 -1.41 49.38 -0.51
N ALA A 292 -2.30 49.16 -1.49
CA ALA A 292 -2.34 49.87 -2.79
C ALA A 292 -3.52 49.38 -3.68
N PRO A 293 -4.18 50.26 -4.46
CA PRO A 293 -5.41 49.94 -5.17
C PRO A 293 -5.17 49.20 -6.50
N ARG A 294 -6.06 48.24 -6.81
CA ARG A 294 -6.09 47.51 -8.08
C ARG A 294 -6.84 48.29 -9.16
N SER A 295 -6.22 48.45 -10.33
CA SER A 295 -6.88 48.69 -11.62
C SER A 295 -7.00 47.38 -12.40
N PRO A 296 -8.12 47.10 -13.11
CA PRO A 296 -8.31 45.89 -13.90
C PRO A 296 -7.79 46.05 -15.34
N PRO A 297 -7.62 44.95 -16.08
CA PRO A 297 -8.29 44.98 -17.39
C PRO A 297 -8.94 43.66 -17.83
N GLU A 298 -9.80 43.89 -18.81
CA GLU A 298 -10.79 43.06 -19.49
C GLU A 298 -10.23 42.00 -20.45
N ASP A 299 -11.12 41.04 -20.74
CA ASP A 299 -11.43 40.37 -22.01
C ASP A 299 -10.34 40.09 -23.08
N ARG A 300 -10.28 38.81 -23.48
CA ARG A 300 -10.70 38.39 -24.84
C ARG A 300 -10.83 36.85 -25.03
N PRO A 301 -11.57 36.41 -26.08
CA PRO A 301 -12.20 35.09 -26.16
C PRO A 301 -11.54 34.07 -27.12
N SER A 302 -12.03 32.84 -26.98
CA SER A 302 -12.22 31.74 -27.96
C SER A 302 -11.13 31.36 -28.97
N SER A 303 -10.81 30.06 -29.01
CA SER A 303 -11.14 29.22 -30.19
C SER A 303 -10.74 27.74 -30.01
N ASN A 304 -11.69 26.90 -30.42
CA ASN A 304 -11.58 25.67 -31.20
C ASN A 304 -10.73 24.46 -30.73
N GLY A 305 -11.42 23.32 -30.71
CA GLY A 305 -10.91 22.10 -31.38
C GLY A 305 -10.74 20.87 -30.50
N PRO A 306 -10.86 19.64 -31.04
CA PRO A 306 -11.30 18.47 -30.27
C PRO A 306 -10.26 17.32 -30.18
N GLY A 307 -10.40 16.46 -29.16
CA GLY A 307 -9.77 15.14 -29.17
C GLY A 307 -9.74 14.37 -27.84
N HIS A 308 -10.14 13.09 -27.90
CA HIS A 308 -9.95 11.90 -27.02
C HIS A 308 -8.53 11.36 -26.65
N TRP A 309 -8.01 11.23 -25.42
CA TRP A 309 -7.17 10.04 -25.13
C TRP A 309 -7.38 9.50 -23.73
N ASN A 310 -7.54 8.18 -23.71
CA ASN A 310 -7.31 7.25 -22.63
C ASN A 310 -5.96 7.49 -21.95
N ASP A 311 -6.05 7.55 -20.63
CA ASP A 311 -5.46 6.62 -19.66
C ASP A 311 -3.99 6.21 -19.69
N SER A 312 -3.58 5.84 -18.48
CA SER A 312 -2.36 5.13 -18.05
C SER A 312 -1.13 6.04 -17.86
N LEU A 313 -0.65 6.42 -16.65
CA LEU A 313 -0.48 5.65 -15.39
C LEU A 313 0.04 4.24 -15.71
N THR A 314 1.25 3.82 -15.40
CA THR A 314 2.26 4.31 -14.46
C THR A 314 3.50 3.45 -14.72
N THR A 315 4.63 3.92 -14.19
CA THR A 315 5.75 3.12 -13.67
C THR A 315 5.65 1.59 -13.75
N LEU A 316 6.46 1.05 -14.65
CA LEU A 316 7.42 -0.04 -14.45
C LEU A 316 7.72 -0.41 -12.99
N ARG A 317 7.55 -1.70 -12.64
CA ARG A 317 8.46 -2.50 -11.78
C ARG A 317 8.41 -3.96 -12.33
N VAL A 318 9.39 -4.55 -13.06
CA VAL A 318 10.62 -5.27 -12.59
C VAL A 318 10.40 -6.71 -12.15
N THR A 319 11.26 -7.73 -12.26
CA THR A 319 12.45 -8.24 -13.01
C THR A 319 12.54 -9.67 -12.42
N GLU A 320 12.72 -10.75 -13.16
CA GLU A 320 14.04 -11.35 -13.39
C GLU A 320 13.85 -12.72 -14.09
N ASP A 321 14.28 -12.83 -15.36
CA ASP A 321 14.54 -13.95 -16.30
C ASP A 321 14.16 -15.40 -15.99
N ARG A 322 13.64 -16.06 -17.04
CA ARG A 322 14.39 -17.14 -17.73
C ARG A 322 14.31 -17.00 -19.25
N GLU A 323 15.34 -17.53 -19.88
CA GLU A 323 15.88 -17.29 -21.22
C GLU A 323 14.94 -17.61 -22.39
N GLY A 324 15.09 -16.88 -23.50
CA GLY A 324 14.50 -17.24 -24.79
C GLY A 324 14.41 -16.10 -25.81
N SER A 325 15.54 -15.81 -26.47
CA SER A 325 15.69 -15.33 -27.86
C SER A 325 14.60 -14.45 -28.54
N ILE A 326 14.95 -13.16 -28.80
CA ILE A 326 15.09 -12.45 -30.12
C ILE A 326 14.16 -12.87 -31.29
N PRO A 327 13.80 -12.01 -32.29
CA PRO A 327 13.64 -10.54 -32.42
C PRO A 327 12.19 -10.17 -32.86
N GLY A 328 11.74 -8.92 -32.78
CA GLY A 328 11.99 -7.94 -33.85
C GLY A 328 10.67 -7.44 -34.43
N ASP A 329 10.66 -6.16 -34.80
CA ASP A 329 9.65 -5.45 -35.60
C ASP A 329 8.31 -5.18 -34.89
N GLY A 330 7.94 -3.96 -34.52
CA GLY A 330 8.18 -2.71 -35.23
C GLY A 330 6.86 -2.29 -35.86
N ILE A 331 5.95 -1.68 -35.10
CA ILE A 331 4.87 -0.87 -35.67
C ILE A 331 4.70 0.39 -34.79
N ARG A 332 5.07 1.53 -35.39
CA ARG A 332 4.58 2.87 -35.04
C ARG A 332 3.08 2.90 -35.30
N LEU A 333 2.29 3.46 -34.39
CA LEU A 333 1.08 4.21 -34.77
C LEU A 333 0.87 5.41 -33.84
N VAL A 334 1.11 6.58 -34.42
CA VAL A 334 0.29 7.80 -34.35
C VAL A 334 -0.15 8.23 -32.95
N SER A 335 0.75 8.98 -32.33
CA SER A 335 0.41 10.03 -31.38
C SER A 335 -0.48 11.08 -32.07
N LYS A 336 -1.72 11.26 -31.61
CA LYS A 336 -2.17 12.59 -31.21
C LYS A 336 -3.56 12.51 -30.63
N VAL A 337 -3.65 12.61 -29.31
CA VAL A 337 -4.81 13.25 -28.76
C VAL A 337 -4.50 14.00 -27.46
N GLU A 338 -5.02 15.22 -27.42
CA GLU A 338 -4.86 16.23 -26.39
C GLU A 338 -5.66 15.87 -25.14
N LEU A 339 -5.03 15.94 -23.96
CA LEU A 339 -5.76 16.03 -22.70
C LEU A 339 -6.08 17.50 -22.40
N LYS A 340 -7.34 17.89 -22.62
CA LYS A 340 -7.94 19.11 -22.05
C LYS A 340 -7.81 19.08 -20.52
N HIS A 341 -7.17 20.09 -19.95
CA HIS A 341 -7.20 20.36 -18.51
C HIS A 341 -8.65 20.53 -18.03
N ARG A 342 -9.18 19.58 -17.24
CA ARG A 342 -10.34 19.84 -16.39
C ARG A 342 -9.92 20.87 -15.33
N ARG A 343 -10.42 22.09 -15.46
CA ARG A 343 -10.42 23.09 -14.38
C ARG A 343 -11.19 22.50 -13.21
N LEU A 344 -10.58 22.49 -12.03
CA LEU A 344 -11.32 22.42 -10.77
C LEU A 344 -12.36 23.57 -10.76
N PRO A 345 -13.58 23.36 -10.28
CA PRO A 345 -14.53 24.45 -10.15
C PRO A 345 -13.92 25.53 -9.24
N ARG A 346 -13.89 26.77 -9.73
CA ARG A 346 -13.62 27.93 -8.89
C ARG A 346 -14.75 28.01 -7.87
N PHE A 347 -14.45 27.74 -6.62
CA PHE A 347 -15.32 28.11 -5.52
C PHE A 347 -15.39 29.64 -5.47
N THR A 348 -16.48 30.22 -5.94
CA THR A 348 -16.93 31.52 -5.47
C THR A 348 -17.44 31.33 -4.06
N MET A 349 -16.67 31.77 -3.05
CA MET A 349 -17.23 32.02 -1.73
C MET A 349 -18.36 33.03 -1.89
N HIS A 350 -19.61 32.60 -1.70
CA HIS A 350 -20.63 33.54 -1.28
C HIS A 350 -20.19 34.08 0.07
N SER A 351 -20.25 35.40 0.22
CA SER A 351 -19.83 36.15 1.40
C SER A 351 -20.57 35.66 2.64
N VAL A 352 -19.97 34.74 3.38
CA VAL A 352 -20.25 34.59 4.81
C VAL A 352 -19.32 35.56 5.50
N ASN A 353 -19.91 36.58 6.11
CA ASN A 353 -19.20 37.59 6.88
C ASN A 353 -18.40 36.89 7.99
N THR A 354 -17.08 36.75 7.80
CA THR A 354 -16.18 36.13 8.76
C THR A 354 -14.98 37.04 8.93
N ASP A 355 -15.09 37.96 9.88
CA ASP A 355 -13.97 38.74 10.36
C ASP A 355 -12.89 37.78 10.92
N PRO A 356 -11.68 37.71 10.33
CA PRO A 356 -10.65 36.75 10.73
C PRO A 356 -10.02 37.04 12.10
N LEU A 357 -10.30 38.21 12.69
CA LEU A 357 -9.74 38.60 13.99
C LEU A 357 -10.55 38.06 15.17
N LYS A 358 -11.65 37.35 14.92
CA LYS A 358 -12.55 36.84 15.97
C LYS A 358 -13.11 35.45 15.64
N PRO A 359 -12.29 34.39 15.69
CA PRO A 359 -12.70 33.03 15.27
C PRO A 359 -13.78 32.37 16.17
N PHE A 360 -14.27 33.07 17.20
CA PHE A 360 -15.26 32.59 18.18
C PHE A 360 -16.47 33.52 18.36
N ASP A 361 -16.63 34.58 17.57
CA ASP A 361 -17.78 35.49 17.73
C ASP A 361 -19.12 34.78 17.48
N TRP A 362 -19.18 33.84 16.54
CA TRP A 362 -20.36 32.99 16.35
C TRP A 362 -20.66 32.12 17.57
N LEU A 363 -19.63 31.69 18.31
CA LEU A 363 -19.74 30.84 19.51
C LEU A 363 -20.16 31.68 20.73
N GLN A 364 -19.71 32.93 20.81
CA GLN A 364 -20.23 33.90 21.80
C GLN A 364 -21.67 34.30 21.47
N GLU A 365 -21.98 34.76 20.25
CA GLU A 365 -23.32 35.18 19.86
C GLU A 365 -24.36 34.05 19.99
N SER A 366 -24.03 32.81 19.58
CA SER A 366 -24.94 31.67 19.71
C SER A 366 -25.08 31.12 21.14
N CYS A 367 -24.05 31.22 21.99
CA CYS A 367 -24.16 30.92 23.42
C CYS A 367 -25.09 31.92 24.16
N TYR A 368 -25.25 33.13 23.64
CA TYR A 368 -26.06 34.19 24.27
C TYR A 368 -27.42 34.46 23.61
N SER A 369 -27.71 33.91 22.41
CA SER A 369 -28.93 34.20 21.65
C SER A 369 -30.07 33.18 21.79
N GLY A 370 -29.87 32.07 22.53
CA GLY A 370 -30.83 30.98 22.66
C GLY A 370 -31.10 30.57 24.11
N GLN A 371 -32.26 29.94 24.37
CA GLN A 371 -32.55 29.33 25.66
C GLN A 371 -31.58 28.15 25.89
N ALA A 372 -30.81 28.19 26.98
CA ALA A 372 -29.82 27.17 27.31
C ALA A 372 -30.46 25.77 27.34
N LYS A 373 -29.79 24.77 26.77
CA LYS A 373 -30.31 23.40 26.74
C LYS A 373 -30.30 22.79 28.13
N ASP A 374 -31.44 22.27 28.57
CA ASP A 374 -31.51 21.60 29.87
C ASP A 374 -30.71 20.28 29.86
N LEU A 375 -29.57 20.27 30.55
CA LEU A 375 -28.69 19.11 30.68
C LEU A 375 -29.19 18.10 31.74
N LYS A 376 -30.15 18.47 32.62
CA LYS A 376 -30.62 17.62 33.72
C LYS A 376 -31.14 16.24 33.26
N PRO A 377 -31.94 16.12 32.18
CA PRO A 377 -32.39 14.82 31.70
C PRO A 377 -31.24 13.90 31.25
N VAL A 378 -30.19 14.47 30.66
CA VAL A 378 -29.00 13.74 30.20
C VAL A 378 -28.19 13.24 31.39
N LEU A 379 -27.94 14.10 32.38
CA LEU A 379 -27.22 13.76 33.61
C LEU A 379 -27.94 12.65 34.39
N LYS A 380 -29.26 12.80 34.57
CA LYS A 380 -30.09 11.79 35.23
C LYS A 380 -30.01 10.43 34.52
N LYS A 381 -30.07 10.43 33.18
CA LYS A 381 -29.96 9.19 32.39
C LYS A 381 -28.56 8.55 32.49
N ALA A 382 -27.51 9.36 32.62
CA ALA A 382 -26.14 8.90 32.80
C ALA A 382 -25.80 8.51 34.25
N GLY A 383 -26.70 8.76 35.21
CA GLY A 383 -26.42 8.56 36.64
C GLY A 383 -25.38 9.53 37.20
N LEU A 384 -25.30 10.75 36.63
CA LEU A 384 -24.36 11.79 37.03
C LEU A 384 -25.08 12.92 37.76
N GLU A 385 -24.40 13.52 38.74
CA GLU A 385 -24.88 14.68 39.48
C GLU A 385 -23.85 15.80 39.39
N LEU A 386 -24.32 17.04 39.20
CA LEU A 386 -23.52 18.26 39.15
C LEU A 386 -24.20 19.34 40.00
N SER A 387 -23.45 20.35 40.44
CA SER A 387 -24.06 21.53 41.06
C SER A 387 -24.90 22.30 40.04
N GLU A 388 -25.95 22.98 40.52
CA GLU A 388 -26.84 23.79 39.67
C GLU A 388 -26.05 24.83 38.85
N SER A 389 -25.00 25.43 39.44
CA SER A 389 -24.11 26.37 38.74
C SER A 389 -23.37 25.72 37.56
N HIS A 390 -22.83 24.51 37.73
CA HIS A 390 -22.16 23.80 36.65
C HIS A 390 -23.16 23.31 35.59
N ILE A 391 -24.38 22.94 35.99
CA ILE A 391 -25.44 22.59 35.03
C ILE A 391 -25.71 23.78 34.12
N GLU A 392 -25.88 24.99 34.67
CA GLU A 392 -26.09 26.21 33.88
C GLU A 392 -24.91 26.47 32.92
N GLU A 393 -23.68 26.48 33.44
CA GLU A 393 -22.48 26.74 32.63
C GLU A 393 -22.29 25.70 31.50
N PHE A 394 -22.41 24.40 31.80
CA PHE A 394 -22.31 23.36 30.76
C PHE A 394 -23.49 23.39 29.80
N SER A 395 -24.69 23.77 30.23
CA SER A 395 -25.84 23.96 29.35
C SER A 395 -25.56 25.02 28.29
N THR A 396 -24.92 26.13 28.67
CA THR A 396 -24.45 27.15 27.73
C THR A 396 -23.39 26.60 26.76
N LEU A 397 -22.40 25.87 27.25
CA LEU A 397 -21.36 25.26 26.39
C LEU A 397 -21.95 24.26 25.38
N ILE A 398 -22.97 23.48 25.78
CA ILE A 398 -23.66 22.55 24.89
C ILE A 398 -24.50 23.28 23.84
N THR A 399 -25.14 24.41 24.18
CA THR A 399 -25.80 25.27 23.18
C THR A 399 -24.81 25.72 22.11
N GLY A 400 -23.59 26.12 22.48
CA GLY A 400 -22.53 26.46 21.52
C GLY A 400 -22.10 25.27 20.64
N PHE A 401 -22.10 24.05 21.20
CA PHE A 401 -21.84 22.83 20.42
C PHE A 401 -22.94 22.52 19.40
N GLU A 402 -24.22 22.69 19.75
CA GLU A 402 -25.32 22.56 18.78
C GLU A 402 -25.24 23.60 17.67
N ALA A 403 -24.93 24.86 18.00
CA ALA A 403 -24.71 25.88 16.97
C ALA A 403 -23.57 25.51 16.02
N ALA A 404 -22.51 24.85 16.54
CA ALA A 404 -21.44 24.33 15.71
C ALA A 404 -21.92 23.20 14.78
N ILE A 405 -22.78 22.30 15.26
CA ILE A 405 -23.41 21.26 14.45
C ILE A 405 -24.25 21.90 13.33
N ASP A 406 -25.09 22.88 13.65
CA ASP A 406 -25.94 23.58 12.69
C ASP A 406 -25.13 24.35 11.63
N SER A 407 -23.89 24.73 11.95
CA SER A 407 -22.97 25.40 11.02
C SER A 407 -22.24 24.48 10.05
N LEU A 408 -22.34 23.15 10.21
CA LEU A 408 -21.60 22.20 9.38
C LEU A 408 -22.00 22.33 7.89
N PRO A 409 -21.02 22.30 6.97
CA PRO A 409 -21.33 22.26 5.55
C PRO A 409 -21.95 20.92 5.17
N ASP A 410 -22.82 20.95 4.16
CA ASP A 410 -23.41 19.77 3.53
C ASP A 410 -22.34 18.80 2.99
N ASP A 411 -22.26 17.60 3.59
CA ASP A 411 -21.29 16.55 3.28
C ASP A 411 -21.58 15.87 1.94
N LYS A 412 -22.82 15.99 1.42
CA LYS A 412 -23.21 15.47 0.09
C LYS A 412 -22.33 16.02 -1.03
N LYS A 413 -21.70 17.17 -0.82
CA LYS A 413 -20.77 17.82 -1.76
C LYS A 413 -19.41 17.13 -1.88
N VAL A 414 -19.02 16.29 -0.91
CA VAL A 414 -17.72 15.59 -0.89
C VAL A 414 -17.83 14.08 -1.14
N GLN A 415 -19.03 13.53 -1.11
CA GLN A 415 -19.26 12.11 -1.41
C GLN A 415 -19.00 11.78 -2.89
N PRO A 416 -18.47 10.58 -3.20
CA PRO A 416 -18.12 10.18 -4.57
C PRO A 416 -19.35 9.76 -5.41
N ARG A 417 -20.28 10.70 -5.63
CA ARG A 417 -21.48 10.45 -6.45
C ARG A 417 -21.13 10.24 -7.92
N PRO A 418 -21.68 9.21 -8.59
CA PRO A 418 -21.37 8.93 -9.98
C PRO A 418 -22.05 9.90 -10.95
N ASP A 419 -21.41 10.15 -12.09
CA ASP A 419 -22.05 10.82 -13.22
C ASP A 419 -22.98 9.82 -13.94
N LEU A 420 -24.30 9.93 -13.72
CA LEU A 420 -25.30 9.03 -14.31
C LEU A 420 -25.37 9.12 -15.85
N LYS A 421 -24.82 10.17 -16.47
CA LYS A 421 -24.68 10.23 -17.95
C LYS A 421 -23.53 9.34 -18.43
N LYS A 422 -22.46 9.25 -17.65
CA LYS A 422 -21.33 8.36 -17.92
C LYS A 422 -21.66 6.90 -17.57
N TYR A 423 -22.43 6.70 -16.52
CA TYR A 423 -22.84 5.39 -16.02
C TYR A 423 -24.38 5.31 -16.01
N PRO A 424 -25.07 5.18 -17.15
CA PRO A 424 -26.53 5.08 -17.16
C PRO A 424 -27.02 3.84 -16.39
N ARG A 425 -28.20 3.96 -15.78
CA ARG A 425 -28.96 2.84 -15.21
C ARG A 425 -30.27 2.74 -15.96
N GLU A 426 -30.53 1.58 -16.56
CA GLU A 426 -31.68 1.32 -17.40
C GLU A 426 -32.48 0.12 -16.85
N GLY A 427 -33.80 0.17 -16.96
CA GLY A 427 -34.67 -0.96 -16.62
C GLY A 427 -34.60 -1.40 -15.15
N ILE A 428 -34.55 -0.47 -14.20
CA ILE A 428 -34.56 -0.79 -12.77
C ILE A 428 -35.95 -1.33 -12.38
N HIS A 429 -36.02 -2.60 -11.96
CA HIS A 429 -37.27 -3.20 -11.47
C HIS A 429 -36.99 -4.40 -10.56
N ILE A 430 -37.97 -4.74 -9.71
CA ILE A 430 -38.00 -6.03 -9.02
C ILE A 430 -38.49 -7.07 -10.03
N PRO A 431 -37.69 -8.09 -10.37
CA PRO A 431 -38.10 -9.09 -11.34
C PRO A 431 -39.15 -10.03 -10.76
N GLU A 432 -39.92 -10.68 -11.64
CA GLU A 432 -40.60 -11.92 -11.29
C GLU A 432 -39.58 -12.99 -10.94
N ASP A 433 -39.88 -13.84 -9.95
CA ASP A 433 -38.94 -14.87 -9.51
C ASP A 433 -38.91 -16.06 -10.47
N ASN A 434 -38.08 -15.93 -11.51
CA ASN A 434 -37.83 -16.97 -12.50
C ASN A 434 -36.49 -17.71 -12.30
N ASP A 435 -35.72 -17.33 -11.28
CA ASP A 435 -34.44 -17.96 -10.95
C ASP A 435 -34.37 -18.31 -9.47
N LEU A 436 -35.48 -18.85 -8.94
CA LEU A 436 -35.69 -19.38 -7.59
C LEU A 436 -34.90 -18.62 -6.49
N GLY A 437 -35.22 -17.34 -6.36
CA GLY A 437 -34.69 -16.41 -5.36
C GLY A 437 -33.38 -15.72 -5.72
N GLY A 438 -32.78 -15.97 -6.89
CA GLY A 438 -31.45 -15.47 -7.24
C GLY A 438 -31.31 -13.94 -7.33
N TRP A 439 -32.35 -13.25 -7.79
CA TRP A 439 -32.33 -11.80 -8.04
C TRP A 439 -33.05 -11.01 -6.95
N ALA A 440 -32.44 -9.92 -6.50
CA ALA A 440 -33.10 -8.92 -5.66
C ALA A 440 -33.68 -7.76 -6.49
N THR A 441 -32.95 -7.29 -7.51
CA THR A 441 -33.38 -6.20 -8.40
C THR A 441 -32.64 -6.34 -9.73
N LYS A 442 -33.34 -6.15 -10.85
CA LYS A 442 -32.72 -6.07 -12.18
C LYS A 442 -32.43 -4.63 -12.54
N VAL A 443 -31.29 -4.41 -13.18
CA VAL A 443 -30.87 -3.12 -13.74
C VAL A 443 -29.82 -3.40 -14.80
N THR A 444 -29.78 -2.62 -15.87
CA THR A 444 -28.63 -2.58 -16.79
C THR A 444 -27.81 -1.33 -16.46
N ALA A 445 -26.61 -1.51 -15.94
CA ALA A 445 -25.67 -0.42 -15.68
C ALA A 445 -24.32 -0.71 -16.35
N ARG A 446 -23.84 0.25 -17.15
CA ARG A 446 -22.58 0.14 -17.91
C ARG A 446 -21.91 1.50 -18.04
N CYS A 447 -20.60 1.53 -18.26
CA CYS A 447 -19.92 2.77 -18.61
C CYS A 447 -20.10 3.07 -20.10
N THR A 448 -20.47 4.29 -20.47
CA THR A 448 -20.53 4.72 -21.88
C THR A 448 -19.15 4.90 -22.50
N THR A 449 -18.13 5.05 -21.66
CA THR A 449 -16.72 5.24 -22.05
C THR A 449 -15.81 4.44 -21.11
N PRO A 450 -15.78 3.09 -21.22
CA PRO A 450 -14.91 2.25 -20.41
C PRO A 450 -13.44 2.63 -20.57
N LYS A 451 -12.67 2.45 -19.48
CA LYS A 451 -11.23 2.71 -19.41
C LYS A 451 -10.39 1.55 -19.97
N SER A 452 -10.93 0.34 -19.91
CA SER A 452 -10.34 -0.86 -20.51
C SER A 452 -11.43 -1.81 -21.02
N ASN A 453 -11.02 -2.85 -21.75
CA ASN A 453 -11.88 -3.90 -22.25
C ASN A 453 -11.67 -5.25 -21.53
N LEU A 454 -11.09 -5.22 -20.33
CA LEU A 454 -10.74 -6.43 -19.57
C LEU A 454 -11.94 -7.35 -19.32
N LEU A 455 -13.12 -6.76 -19.10
CA LEU A 455 -14.39 -7.45 -18.88
C LEU A 455 -15.40 -7.16 -20.00
N GLU A 456 -14.95 -6.77 -21.18
CA GLU A 456 -15.83 -6.49 -22.32
C GLU A 456 -16.73 -7.70 -22.64
N GLY A 457 -18.03 -7.45 -22.81
CA GLY A 457 -19.03 -8.48 -23.08
C GLY A 457 -19.44 -9.33 -21.88
N ARG A 458 -18.84 -9.14 -20.69
CA ARG A 458 -19.20 -9.88 -19.48
C ARG A 458 -20.36 -9.23 -18.74
N THR A 459 -21.23 -10.06 -18.20
CA THR A 459 -22.32 -9.67 -17.29
C THR A 459 -21.95 -9.92 -15.83
N VAL A 460 -22.30 -8.97 -14.97
CA VAL A 460 -21.95 -9.03 -13.53
C VAL A 460 -23.17 -8.77 -12.65
N ALA A 461 -23.38 -9.61 -11.64
CA ALA A 461 -24.30 -9.31 -10.55
C ALA A 461 -23.56 -8.78 -9.31
N LEU A 462 -24.10 -7.76 -8.65
CA LEU A 462 -23.60 -7.27 -7.36
C LEU A 462 -24.44 -7.84 -6.23
N LYS A 463 -23.86 -8.40 -5.18
CA LYS A 463 -24.62 -8.74 -3.96
C LYS A 463 -25.44 -7.54 -3.45
N ASP A 464 -26.64 -7.78 -2.92
CA ASP A 464 -27.58 -6.71 -2.55
C ASP A 464 -27.22 -5.92 -1.27
N ASN A 465 -26.01 -6.10 -0.74
CA ASN A 465 -25.42 -5.23 0.29
C ASN A 465 -24.42 -4.20 -0.31
N ILE A 466 -24.22 -4.21 -1.63
CA ILE A 466 -23.32 -3.31 -2.36
C ILE A 466 -24.12 -2.13 -2.91
N ALA A 467 -23.67 -0.91 -2.63
CA ALA A 467 -24.31 0.29 -3.15
C ALA A 467 -24.15 0.42 -4.66
N LEU A 468 -25.24 0.79 -5.33
CA LEU A 468 -25.28 1.17 -6.73
C LEU A 468 -26.25 2.34 -6.85
N ALA A 469 -25.75 3.51 -7.23
CA ALA A 469 -26.52 4.75 -7.13
C ALA A 469 -27.86 4.65 -7.89
N GLY A 470 -28.95 5.03 -7.22
CA GLY A 470 -30.30 4.99 -7.77
C GLY A 470 -30.94 3.59 -7.82
N VAL A 471 -30.26 2.54 -7.35
CA VAL A 471 -30.76 1.16 -7.31
C VAL A 471 -30.86 0.70 -5.87
N ARG A 472 -32.05 0.21 -5.47
CA ARG A 472 -32.32 -0.29 -4.11
C ARG A 472 -31.21 -1.22 -3.60
N CYS A 473 -30.87 -1.10 -2.32
CA CYS A 473 -29.89 -1.92 -1.63
C CYS A 473 -30.48 -2.37 -0.29
N THR A 474 -31.03 -3.59 -0.23
CA THR A 474 -31.79 -4.05 0.94
C THR A 474 -30.97 -4.79 1.97
N ASN A 475 -29.78 -5.26 1.61
CA ASN A 475 -29.00 -6.16 2.48
C ASN A 475 -29.82 -7.39 2.93
N GLY A 476 -30.75 -7.87 2.10
CA GLY A 476 -31.59 -9.02 2.40
C GLY A 476 -32.62 -8.79 3.50
N THR A 477 -32.85 -7.56 3.97
CA THR A 477 -33.73 -7.24 5.10
C THR A 477 -34.70 -6.10 4.78
N ALA A 478 -35.85 -6.11 5.44
CA ALA A 478 -36.84 -5.03 5.39
C ALA A 478 -36.61 -3.98 6.49
N MET A 479 -35.56 -4.15 7.31
CA MET A 479 -35.24 -3.26 8.43
C MET A 479 -35.08 -1.81 7.99
N VAL A 480 -34.47 -1.57 6.82
CA VAL A 480 -34.27 -0.22 6.27
C VAL A 480 -34.46 -0.26 4.76
N GLU A 481 -35.35 0.61 4.26
CA GLU A 481 -35.46 0.89 2.83
C GLU A 481 -34.43 1.95 2.44
N TRP A 482 -33.44 1.55 1.64
CA TRP A 482 -32.36 2.44 1.21
C TRP A 482 -32.12 2.35 -0.30
N VAL A 483 -32.05 3.53 -0.93
CA VAL A 483 -31.60 3.72 -2.30
C VAL A 483 -30.33 4.59 -2.23
N PRO A 484 -29.15 4.02 -2.48
CA PRO A 484 -27.88 4.74 -2.34
C PRO A 484 -27.76 5.92 -3.31
N GLU A 485 -27.07 6.98 -2.88
CA GLU A 485 -26.67 8.10 -3.73
C GLU A 485 -25.28 7.92 -4.38
N ILE A 486 -24.53 6.90 -3.97
CA ILE A 486 -23.18 6.59 -4.45
C ILE A 486 -23.09 5.20 -5.09
N ASP A 487 -22.03 4.98 -5.87
CA ASP A 487 -21.59 3.62 -6.24
C ASP A 487 -20.54 3.12 -5.26
N ALA A 488 -20.59 1.82 -4.96
CA ALA A 488 -19.43 1.15 -4.39
C ALA A 488 -18.26 1.19 -5.38
N THR A 489 -17.03 1.34 -4.87
CA THR A 489 -15.82 1.43 -5.71
C THR A 489 -15.71 0.24 -6.68
N VAL A 490 -16.05 -0.96 -6.22
CA VAL A 490 -16.04 -2.17 -7.06
C VAL A 490 -17.01 -2.08 -8.24
N ALA A 491 -18.19 -1.48 -8.06
CA ALA A 491 -19.18 -1.31 -9.14
C ALA A 491 -18.65 -0.36 -10.23
N THR A 492 -18.04 0.76 -9.83
CA THR A 492 -17.41 1.70 -10.77
C THR A 492 -16.25 1.03 -11.52
N ARG A 493 -15.39 0.27 -10.82
CA ARG A 493 -14.26 -0.45 -11.44
C ARG A 493 -14.71 -1.48 -12.47
N ILE A 494 -15.75 -2.24 -12.15
CA ILE A 494 -16.34 -3.24 -13.05
C ILE A 494 -16.84 -2.59 -14.35
N MET A 495 -17.61 -1.50 -14.24
CA MET A 495 -18.10 -0.78 -15.42
C MET A 495 -16.97 -0.10 -16.21
N ASP A 496 -15.98 0.47 -15.52
CA ASP A 496 -14.79 1.06 -16.16
C ASP A 496 -13.95 -0.02 -16.88
N ALA A 497 -14.04 -1.29 -16.49
CA ALA A 497 -13.40 -2.43 -17.15
C ALA A 497 -14.20 -3.00 -18.34
N GLY A 498 -15.35 -2.41 -18.68
CA GLY A 498 -16.14 -2.77 -19.86
C GLY A 498 -17.28 -3.77 -19.62
N ALA A 499 -17.50 -4.19 -18.37
CA ALA A 499 -18.60 -5.09 -18.03
C ALA A 499 -19.95 -4.36 -17.96
N THR A 500 -21.03 -5.13 -18.10
CA THR A 500 -22.39 -4.69 -17.80
C THR A 500 -22.85 -5.30 -16.48
N ILE A 501 -23.22 -4.45 -15.53
CA ILE A 501 -23.90 -4.88 -14.30
C ILE A 501 -25.38 -5.12 -14.66
N THR A 502 -25.88 -6.32 -14.42
CA THR A 502 -27.23 -6.76 -14.85
C THR A 502 -28.23 -6.87 -13.69
N GLY A 503 -27.80 -6.57 -12.47
CA GLY A 503 -28.68 -6.54 -11.31
C GLY A 503 -27.97 -6.66 -9.96
N LYS A 504 -28.80 -6.65 -8.92
CA LYS A 504 -28.47 -6.96 -7.54
C LYS A 504 -28.87 -8.41 -7.25
N ALA A 505 -27.93 -9.23 -6.81
CA ALA A 505 -28.15 -10.61 -6.41
C ALA A 505 -28.64 -10.69 -4.96
N ALA A 506 -29.60 -11.57 -4.68
CA ALA A 506 -30.11 -11.78 -3.33
C ALA A 506 -29.00 -12.13 -2.33
N CYS A 507 -29.21 -11.72 -1.07
CA CYS A 507 -28.36 -12.07 0.05
C CYS A 507 -29.17 -12.26 1.31
N GLU A 508 -28.61 -12.99 2.27
CA GLU A 508 -29.29 -13.29 3.54
C GLU A 508 -29.57 -12.04 4.38
N ASN A 509 -30.52 -12.14 5.31
CA ASN A 509 -30.98 -11.03 6.16
C ASN A 509 -29.81 -10.41 6.92
N ALA A 510 -29.52 -9.15 6.59
CA ALA A 510 -28.38 -8.39 7.08
C ALA A 510 -27.01 -9.10 6.92
N CYS A 511 -26.89 -9.98 5.92
CA CYS A 511 -25.75 -10.87 5.70
C CYS A 511 -25.39 -11.81 6.89
N ALA A 512 -26.32 -12.05 7.81
CA ALA A 512 -26.06 -12.68 9.10
C ALA A 512 -26.38 -14.19 9.17
N GLU A 513 -26.38 -14.90 8.04
CA GLU A 513 -26.73 -16.33 8.01
C GLU A 513 -25.93 -17.11 6.95
N GLY A 514 -25.62 -18.37 7.27
CA GLY A 514 -24.86 -19.30 6.41
C GLY A 514 -25.73 -20.23 5.55
N ILE A 515 -27.04 -20.28 5.83
CA ILE A 515 -28.08 -20.94 5.02
C ILE A 515 -28.83 -19.90 4.17
N SER A 516 -29.49 -20.34 3.09
CA SER A 516 -30.03 -19.46 2.04
C SER A 516 -31.56 -19.31 2.06
N CYS A 517 -32.13 -19.01 3.22
CA CYS A 517 -33.60 -18.93 3.38
C CYS A 517 -34.08 -17.72 4.19
N THR A 518 -33.24 -16.73 4.45
CA THR A 518 -33.59 -15.56 5.29
C THR A 518 -33.78 -14.26 4.51
N SER A 519 -33.38 -14.21 3.24
CA SER A 519 -33.55 -13.02 2.39
C SER A 519 -35.03 -12.60 2.30
N ILE A 520 -35.29 -11.29 2.30
CA ILE A 520 -36.62 -10.74 1.97
C ILE A 520 -37.09 -11.07 0.55
N THR A 521 -36.17 -11.52 -0.32
CA THR A 521 -36.50 -11.96 -1.68
C THR A 521 -37.02 -13.40 -1.72
N GLY A 522 -37.08 -14.07 -0.57
CA GLY A 522 -37.42 -15.49 -0.48
C GLY A 522 -36.18 -16.40 -0.46
N PRO A 523 -36.38 -17.72 -0.29
CA PRO A 523 -35.31 -18.69 -0.26
C PRO A 523 -34.59 -18.79 -1.60
N VAL A 524 -33.27 -18.90 -1.55
CA VAL A 524 -32.43 -19.15 -2.72
C VAL A 524 -32.09 -20.63 -2.79
N HIS A 525 -32.55 -21.28 -3.86
CA HIS A 525 -32.42 -22.72 -4.01
C HIS A 525 -31.07 -23.12 -4.64
N ASN A 526 -30.54 -24.27 -4.25
CA ASN A 526 -29.32 -24.83 -4.80
C ASN A 526 -29.51 -25.16 -6.30
N PRO A 527 -28.56 -24.81 -7.19
CA PRO A 527 -28.67 -25.09 -8.62
C PRO A 527 -28.63 -26.59 -8.98
N PHE A 528 -28.15 -27.45 -8.07
CA PHE A 528 -28.12 -28.91 -8.26
C PHE A 528 -29.32 -29.63 -7.63
N ALA A 529 -30.04 -28.99 -6.70
CA ALA A 529 -31.20 -29.57 -6.05
C ALA A 529 -32.14 -28.49 -5.50
N GLU A 530 -33.34 -28.39 -6.07
CA GLU A 530 -34.39 -27.54 -5.51
C GLU A 530 -34.77 -28.00 -4.10
N GLY A 531 -35.20 -27.06 -3.27
CA GLY A 531 -35.42 -27.30 -1.83
C GLY A 531 -34.15 -27.45 -0.97
N TYR A 532 -32.93 -27.36 -1.53
CA TYR A 532 -31.67 -27.35 -0.77
C TYR A 532 -31.01 -25.98 -0.80
N SER A 533 -30.15 -25.70 0.18
CA SER A 533 -29.52 -24.40 0.32
C SER A 533 -28.46 -24.13 -0.76
N ALA A 534 -28.49 -22.93 -1.33
CA ALA A 534 -27.42 -22.34 -2.11
C ALA A 534 -26.23 -21.82 -1.25
N GLY A 535 -26.30 -21.95 0.09
CA GLY A 535 -25.33 -21.38 1.03
C GLY A 535 -25.46 -19.85 1.17
N GLY A 536 -25.03 -19.30 2.31
CA GLY A 536 -25.16 -17.86 2.63
C GLY A 536 -23.83 -17.17 2.99
N SER A 537 -23.74 -15.84 2.94
CA SER A 537 -24.81 -14.90 2.64
C SER A 537 -24.86 -14.39 1.20
N SER A 538 -23.90 -14.73 0.34
CA SER A 538 -23.94 -14.39 -1.11
C SER A 538 -24.70 -15.44 -1.92
N SER A 539 -25.85 -15.86 -1.40
CA SER A 539 -26.68 -16.97 -1.91
C SER A 539 -27.11 -16.76 -3.36
N GLY A 540 -27.69 -15.59 -3.65
CA GLY A 540 -28.08 -15.22 -5.01
C GLY A 540 -26.88 -15.18 -5.96
N SER A 541 -25.75 -14.62 -5.53
CA SER A 541 -24.53 -14.56 -6.35
C SER A 541 -24.03 -15.95 -6.76
N GLY A 542 -24.03 -16.90 -5.81
CA GLY A 542 -23.65 -18.28 -6.08
C GLY A 542 -24.59 -18.95 -7.09
N ARG A 543 -25.89 -18.77 -6.91
CA ARG A 543 -26.90 -19.34 -7.80
C ARG A 543 -26.82 -18.76 -9.22
N LEU A 544 -26.86 -17.43 -9.36
CA LEU A 544 -26.89 -16.76 -10.67
C LEU A 544 -25.66 -17.10 -11.52
N VAL A 545 -24.49 -17.24 -10.89
CA VAL A 545 -23.28 -17.69 -11.59
C VAL A 545 -23.42 -19.16 -11.98
N ALA A 546 -23.86 -20.04 -11.09
CA ALA A 546 -23.98 -21.47 -11.38
C ALA A 546 -24.97 -21.76 -12.53
N THR A 547 -26.14 -21.11 -12.53
CA THR A 547 -27.18 -21.25 -13.57
C THR A 547 -26.78 -20.59 -14.89
N GLY A 548 -25.79 -19.68 -14.87
CA GLY A 548 -25.38 -18.91 -16.04
C GLY A 548 -26.28 -17.70 -16.33
N SER A 549 -27.10 -17.29 -15.36
CA SER A 549 -27.85 -16.04 -15.41
C SER A 549 -26.94 -14.80 -15.45
N VAL A 550 -25.71 -14.94 -14.95
CA VAL A 550 -24.59 -14.00 -15.15
C VAL A 550 -23.28 -14.75 -15.34
N ASP A 551 -22.30 -14.09 -15.97
CA ASP A 551 -20.96 -14.63 -16.11
C ASP A 551 -20.18 -14.59 -14.79
N LEU A 552 -20.36 -13.50 -14.04
CA LEU A 552 -19.57 -13.17 -12.86
C LEU A 552 -20.46 -12.56 -11.77
N ALA A 553 -20.04 -12.64 -10.52
CA ALA A 553 -20.66 -11.90 -9.43
C ALA A 553 -19.62 -11.38 -8.42
N ILE A 554 -19.99 -10.31 -7.72
CA ILE A 554 -19.30 -9.87 -6.50
C ILE A 554 -20.09 -10.35 -5.30
N GLY A 555 -19.45 -11.18 -4.47
CA GLY A 555 -19.93 -11.51 -3.13
C GLY A 555 -19.22 -10.69 -2.07
N CYS A 556 -19.75 -10.77 -0.85
CA CYS A 556 -19.10 -10.23 0.37
C CYS A 556 -18.98 -11.33 1.41
N ASP A 557 -17.85 -11.42 2.09
CA ASP A 557 -17.43 -12.52 2.97
C ASP A 557 -16.95 -12.01 4.34
N GLN A 558 -17.73 -12.32 5.38
CA GLN A 558 -17.49 -11.94 6.79
C GLN A 558 -17.11 -13.14 7.67
N GLY A 559 -17.63 -14.31 7.33
CA GLY A 559 -17.34 -15.58 8.00
C GLY A 559 -17.25 -16.77 7.05
N GLY A 560 -17.30 -16.54 5.73
CA GLY A 560 -17.41 -17.56 4.69
C GLY A 560 -18.31 -17.19 3.52
N SER A 561 -18.95 -16.03 3.53
CA SER A 561 -20.09 -15.75 2.66
C SER A 561 -19.83 -15.62 1.15
N ILE A 562 -18.58 -15.68 0.67
CA ILE A 562 -18.26 -15.94 -0.75
C ILE A 562 -18.02 -17.44 -0.97
N ARG A 563 -17.28 -18.07 -0.06
CA ARG A 563 -16.80 -19.45 -0.16
C ARG A 563 -17.88 -20.49 0.11
N ILE A 564 -18.79 -20.23 1.05
CA ILE A 564 -19.91 -21.09 1.41
C ILE A 564 -20.86 -21.23 0.21
N PRO A 565 -21.39 -20.15 -0.39
CA PRO A 565 -22.21 -20.30 -1.59
C PRO A 565 -21.43 -20.87 -2.78
N ALA A 566 -20.14 -20.58 -2.91
CA ALA A 566 -19.33 -21.17 -3.98
C ALA A 566 -19.22 -22.70 -3.85
N SER A 567 -18.97 -23.19 -2.63
CA SER A 567 -18.97 -24.62 -2.32
C SER A 567 -20.34 -25.24 -2.59
N SER A 568 -21.42 -24.63 -2.08
CA SER A 568 -22.78 -25.18 -2.19
C SER A 568 -23.28 -25.21 -3.64
N CYS A 569 -22.99 -24.17 -4.42
CA CYS A 569 -23.45 -24.03 -5.80
C CYS A 569 -22.50 -24.63 -6.84
N GLY A 570 -21.40 -25.26 -6.42
CA GLY A 570 -20.45 -25.89 -7.33
C GLY A 570 -19.75 -24.92 -8.29
N ILE A 571 -19.33 -23.76 -7.77
CA ILE A 571 -18.62 -22.71 -8.53
C ILE A 571 -17.33 -22.29 -7.80
N VAL A 572 -16.58 -21.36 -8.40
CA VAL A 572 -15.37 -20.79 -7.81
C VAL A 572 -15.70 -19.50 -7.07
N GLY A 573 -15.17 -19.35 -5.86
CA GLY A 573 -15.30 -18.14 -5.06
C GLY A 573 -14.00 -17.81 -4.34
N LEU A 574 -13.49 -16.59 -4.54
CA LEU A 574 -12.28 -16.11 -3.88
C LEU A 574 -12.62 -15.04 -2.86
N LYS A 575 -12.25 -15.29 -1.61
CA LYS A 575 -12.14 -14.28 -0.56
C LYS A 575 -10.71 -13.73 -0.58
N PRO A 576 -10.46 -12.51 -1.10
CA PRO A 576 -9.11 -11.99 -1.24
C PRO A 576 -8.47 -11.69 0.12
N THR A 577 -7.20 -11.33 0.11
CA THR A 577 -6.51 -10.76 1.27
C THR A 577 -7.28 -9.55 1.81
N TRP A 578 -7.41 -9.42 3.14
CA TRP A 578 -8.06 -8.25 3.75
C TRP A 578 -7.36 -6.95 3.32
N GLY A 579 -8.14 -6.00 2.80
CA GLY A 579 -7.63 -4.73 2.27
C GLY A 579 -7.14 -4.76 0.82
N LEU A 580 -7.13 -5.91 0.13
CA LEU A 580 -6.77 -5.96 -1.30
C LEU A 580 -7.87 -5.36 -2.20
N VAL A 581 -9.12 -5.73 -1.94
CA VAL A 581 -10.30 -5.16 -2.61
C VAL A 581 -10.95 -4.15 -1.66
N PRO A 582 -11.23 -2.91 -2.09
CA PRO A 582 -11.85 -1.91 -1.24
C PRO A 582 -13.30 -2.29 -0.90
N TYR A 583 -13.70 -1.98 0.32
CA TYR A 583 -15.05 -2.18 0.84
C TYR A 583 -15.90 -0.89 0.82
N THR A 584 -15.37 0.20 0.23
CA THR A 584 -16.06 1.48 0.08
C THR A 584 -17.41 1.34 -0.64
N GLY A 585 -18.47 1.85 -0.01
CA GLY A 585 -19.84 1.78 -0.51
C GLY A 585 -20.52 0.43 -0.33
N ILE A 586 -19.95 -0.48 0.46
CA ILE A 586 -20.57 -1.76 0.81
C ILE A 586 -21.01 -1.72 2.28
N LEU A 587 -22.22 -2.19 2.57
CA LEU A 587 -22.70 -2.28 3.94
C LEU A 587 -21.82 -3.25 4.74
N SER A 588 -21.23 -2.72 5.81
CA SER A 588 -20.30 -3.40 6.71
C SER A 588 -21.07 -4.23 7.74
N LEU A 589 -20.62 -5.46 8.00
CA LEU A 589 -20.97 -6.15 9.24
C LEU A 589 -19.98 -5.73 10.31
N ASP A 590 -18.69 -5.92 10.02
CA ASP A 590 -17.62 -5.50 10.91
C ASP A 590 -16.35 -5.22 10.08
N PRO A 591 -15.77 -4.01 10.17
CA PRO A 591 -14.61 -3.62 9.38
C PRO A 591 -13.40 -4.54 9.52
N THR A 592 -13.29 -5.29 10.63
CA THR A 592 -12.16 -6.20 10.89
C THR A 592 -12.23 -7.51 10.11
N ILE A 593 -13.39 -7.87 9.57
CA ILE A 593 -13.64 -9.16 8.89
C ILE A 593 -14.30 -9.01 7.51
N ASP A 594 -14.70 -7.79 7.13
CA ASP A 594 -15.32 -7.51 5.84
C ASP A 594 -14.35 -7.74 4.66
N HIS A 595 -14.81 -8.52 3.69
CA HIS A 595 -14.17 -8.67 2.39
C HIS A 595 -15.20 -8.62 1.26
N ALA A 596 -14.80 -8.07 0.11
CA ALA A 596 -15.49 -8.25 -1.16
C ALA A 596 -14.60 -9.06 -2.10
N GLY A 597 -15.19 -9.88 -2.97
CA GLY A 597 -14.41 -10.75 -3.85
C GLY A 597 -15.21 -11.38 -4.99
N PRO A 598 -14.50 -11.95 -5.98
CA PRO A 598 -15.11 -12.46 -7.19
C PRO A 598 -15.68 -13.87 -7.00
N MET A 599 -16.79 -14.13 -7.69
CA MET A 599 -17.43 -15.43 -7.85
C MET A 599 -17.65 -15.70 -9.34
N ALA A 600 -17.25 -16.87 -9.81
CA ALA A 600 -17.30 -17.23 -11.23
C ALA A 600 -17.38 -18.75 -11.44
N LYS A 601 -17.70 -19.19 -12.66
CA LYS A 601 -17.66 -20.62 -13.02
C LYS A 601 -16.25 -21.19 -13.12
N THR A 602 -15.25 -20.33 -13.35
CA THR A 602 -13.85 -20.75 -13.57
C THR A 602 -12.88 -19.96 -12.71
N VAL A 603 -11.74 -20.56 -12.37
CA VAL A 603 -10.66 -19.90 -11.61
C VAL A 603 -10.09 -18.72 -12.40
N ARG A 604 -9.95 -18.86 -13.72
CA ARG A 604 -9.45 -17.79 -14.59
C ARG A 604 -10.38 -16.57 -14.59
N ASP A 605 -11.69 -16.78 -14.54
CA ASP A 605 -12.66 -15.69 -14.47
C ASP A 605 -12.68 -15.00 -13.10
N CYS A 606 -12.47 -15.75 -12.01
CA CYS A 606 -12.22 -15.15 -10.70
C CYS A 606 -10.95 -14.27 -10.72
N ALA A 607 -9.87 -14.75 -11.35
CA ALA A 607 -8.65 -13.95 -11.52
C ALA A 607 -8.92 -12.68 -12.33
N LEU A 608 -9.63 -12.79 -13.45
CA LEU A 608 -10.00 -11.67 -14.32
C LEU A 608 -10.81 -10.59 -13.59
N LEU A 609 -11.82 -10.99 -12.82
CA LEU A 609 -12.60 -10.05 -12.03
C LEU A 609 -11.78 -9.45 -10.88
N LEU A 610 -10.89 -10.23 -10.24
CA LEU A 610 -9.99 -9.71 -9.20
C LEU A 610 -9.06 -8.62 -9.75
N GLU A 611 -8.50 -8.80 -10.94
CA GLU A 611 -7.67 -7.78 -11.61
C GLU A 611 -8.43 -6.47 -11.79
N ALA A 612 -9.71 -6.54 -12.17
CA ALA A 612 -10.53 -5.34 -12.38
C ALA A 612 -10.82 -4.59 -11.07
N ILE A 613 -11.00 -5.29 -9.94
CA ILE A 613 -11.54 -4.70 -8.71
C ILE A 613 -10.50 -4.45 -7.61
N ALA A 614 -9.31 -5.06 -7.65
CA ALA A 614 -8.31 -4.93 -6.60
C ALA A 614 -7.54 -3.59 -6.66
N GLY A 615 -7.01 -3.15 -5.52
CA GLY A 615 -6.16 -1.97 -5.39
C GLY A 615 -6.75 -0.85 -4.51
N PRO A 616 -5.92 0.12 -4.08
CA PRO A 616 -6.32 1.18 -3.16
C PRO A 616 -7.35 2.14 -3.78
N ASP A 617 -8.27 2.68 -2.98
CA ASP A 617 -9.26 3.67 -3.43
C ASP A 617 -9.28 4.98 -2.62
N GLU A 618 -8.37 5.11 -1.65
CA GLU A 618 -8.20 6.27 -0.75
C GLU A 618 -9.38 6.54 0.21
N TRP A 619 -10.46 5.76 0.15
CA TRP A 619 -11.62 5.87 1.02
C TRP A 619 -11.72 4.75 2.05
N ASP A 620 -11.14 3.58 1.79
CA ASP A 620 -11.22 2.44 2.71
C ASP A 620 -9.99 2.32 3.61
N ASP A 621 -10.18 2.58 4.90
CA ASP A 621 -9.12 2.48 5.92
C ASP A 621 -8.78 1.03 6.34
N ARG A 622 -9.45 0.02 5.75
CA ARG A 622 -9.01 -1.39 5.79
C ARG A 622 -7.79 -1.64 4.91
N GLN A 623 -7.58 -0.81 3.88
CA GLN A 623 -6.47 -0.98 2.96
C GLN A 623 -5.18 -0.48 3.63
N PRO A 624 -4.13 -1.33 3.74
CA PRO A 624 -2.90 -0.90 4.38
C PRO A 624 -2.25 0.24 3.59
N LEU A 625 -1.66 1.22 4.29
CA LEU A 625 -0.88 2.35 3.73
C LEU A 625 0.43 1.93 3.02
N ILE A 626 0.55 0.66 2.68
CA ILE A 626 1.67 0.15 1.90
C ILE A 626 1.38 0.56 0.46
N GLU A 627 2.33 1.24 -0.20
CA GLU A 627 2.35 1.28 -1.67
C GLU A 627 2.23 -0.18 -2.10
N ILE A 628 1.07 -0.59 -2.62
CA ILE A 628 0.88 -1.92 -3.17
C ILE A 628 1.76 -1.97 -4.42
N GLY A 629 3.07 -2.14 -4.18
CA GLY A 629 4.13 -1.58 -4.98
C GLY A 629 4.26 -2.33 -6.27
N GLY A 630 3.52 -1.91 -7.29
CA GLY A 630 3.42 -2.67 -8.52
C GLY A 630 3.02 -4.11 -8.27
N TYR A 631 2.03 -4.36 -7.38
CA TYR A 631 1.31 -5.63 -7.44
C TYR A 631 0.92 -5.81 -8.89
N GLN A 632 1.49 -6.81 -9.56
CA GLN A 632 1.05 -7.15 -10.89
C GLN A 632 -0.37 -7.66 -10.70
N LEU A 633 -1.36 -6.80 -10.95
CA LEU A 633 -2.77 -7.14 -11.16
C LEU A 633 -2.89 -7.89 -12.50
N GLU A 634 -1.98 -8.83 -12.73
CA GLU A 634 -1.86 -9.70 -13.90
C GLU A 634 -2.06 -11.15 -13.41
N PHE A 635 -3.04 -11.35 -12.52
CA PHE A 635 -3.46 -12.65 -12.01
C PHE A 635 -3.78 -13.65 -13.15
N VAL A 636 -4.42 -13.19 -14.21
CA VAL A 636 -4.79 -13.96 -15.41
C VAL A 636 -3.54 -14.45 -16.13
N ARG A 637 -2.53 -13.59 -16.31
CA ARG A 637 -1.26 -13.97 -16.95
C ARG A 637 -0.63 -15.14 -16.20
N ASP A 638 -0.60 -15.05 -14.88
CA ASP A 638 0.03 -16.06 -14.03
C ASP A 638 -0.80 -17.35 -13.94
N VAL A 639 -2.14 -17.26 -13.97
CA VAL A 639 -3.04 -18.41 -14.10
C VAL A 639 -2.85 -19.11 -15.45
N ASP A 640 -2.77 -18.35 -16.54
CA ASP A 640 -2.54 -18.86 -17.89
C ASP A 640 -1.17 -19.52 -18.02
N ALA A 641 -0.15 -18.97 -17.36
CA ALA A 641 1.19 -19.55 -17.36
C ALA A 641 1.20 -20.95 -16.74
N VAL A 642 0.52 -21.16 -15.61
CA VAL A 642 0.45 -22.46 -14.94
C VAL A 642 -0.33 -23.48 -15.75
N THR A 643 -1.47 -23.09 -16.31
CA THR A 643 -2.36 -24.03 -17.04
C THR A 643 -1.83 -24.46 -18.41
N ARG A 644 -0.79 -23.79 -18.93
CA ARG A 644 -0.07 -24.17 -20.17
C ARG A 644 1.03 -25.20 -19.95
N LEU A 645 1.46 -25.43 -18.70
CA LEU A 645 2.49 -26.42 -18.40
C LEU A 645 1.94 -27.86 -18.58
N PRO A 646 2.81 -28.85 -18.83
CA PRO A 646 2.43 -30.26 -18.77
C PRO A 646 1.77 -30.60 -17.42
N LYS A 647 0.76 -31.49 -17.42
CA LYS A 647 -0.04 -31.82 -16.21
C LYS A 647 0.84 -32.03 -14.97
N ASN A 648 1.88 -32.87 -15.07
CA ASN A 648 2.79 -33.23 -13.98
C ASN A 648 3.82 -32.15 -13.59
N LYS A 649 3.74 -30.97 -14.20
CA LYS A 649 4.66 -29.84 -14.01
C LYS A 649 3.95 -28.56 -13.60
N MET A 650 2.61 -28.54 -13.61
CA MET A 650 1.82 -27.34 -13.29
C MET A 650 2.12 -26.79 -11.90
N LEU A 651 2.41 -27.66 -10.93
CA LEU A 651 2.70 -27.31 -9.54
C LEU A 651 4.09 -27.78 -9.09
N GLU A 652 5.04 -27.97 -10.01
CA GLU A 652 6.40 -28.39 -9.67
C GLU A 652 7.05 -27.44 -8.65
N GLY A 653 7.47 -28.00 -7.51
CA GLY A 653 8.09 -27.26 -6.41
C GLY A 653 7.13 -26.57 -5.44
N MET A 654 5.82 -26.59 -5.71
CA MET A 654 4.80 -26.05 -4.81
C MET A 654 4.63 -26.96 -3.59
N LYS A 655 4.67 -26.40 -2.38
CA LYS A 655 4.39 -27.13 -1.14
C LYS A 655 2.96 -26.90 -0.68
N VAL A 656 2.20 -27.98 -0.57
CA VAL A 656 0.78 -27.96 -0.18
C VAL A 656 0.62 -28.65 1.17
N GLY A 657 0.08 -27.93 2.15
CA GLY A 657 -0.23 -28.47 3.47
C GLY A 657 -1.71 -28.83 3.61
N ILE A 658 -2.05 -30.07 3.93
CA ILE A 658 -3.39 -30.46 4.35
C ILE A 658 -3.52 -30.12 5.83
N LEU A 659 -4.36 -29.12 6.16
CA LEU A 659 -4.54 -28.66 7.53
C LEU A 659 -5.40 -29.65 8.32
N SER A 660 -4.78 -30.36 9.25
CA SER A 660 -5.41 -31.45 10.00
C SER A 660 -6.68 -31.05 10.73
N GLU A 661 -6.65 -29.91 11.41
CA GLU A 661 -7.76 -29.40 12.21
C GLU A 661 -9.00 -29.08 11.36
N GLY A 662 -8.83 -28.72 10.08
CA GLY A 662 -9.94 -28.44 9.18
C GLY A 662 -10.80 -29.68 8.85
N PHE A 663 -10.35 -30.88 9.20
CA PHE A 663 -11.09 -32.13 9.06
C PHE A 663 -11.60 -32.68 10.41
N GLN A 664 -11.29 -32.00 11.52
CA GLN A 664 -11.64 -32.41 12.88
C GLN A 664 -12.83 -31.63 13.44
N ILE A 665 -13.54 -30.88 12.58
CA ILE A 665 -14.73 -30.15 12.98
C ILE A 665 -15.80 -31.14 13.48
N PRO A 666 -16.43 -30.90 14.64
CA PRO A 666 -17.50 -31.76 15.13
C PRO A 666 -18.65 -31.89 14.12
N GLY A 667 -19.09 -33.14 13.87
CA GLY A 667 -20.17 -33.41 12.93
C GLY A 667 -19.77 -33.22 11.46
N ASN A 668 -18.48 -33.33 11.13
CA ASN A 668 -17.96 -33.37 9.76
C ASN A 668 -18.45 -34.63 9.02
N ASP A 669 -18.93 -34.45 7.80
CA ASP A 669 -19.42 -35.52 6.94
C ASP A 669 -18.24 -36.30 6.32
N GLU A 670 -18.32 -37.63 6.37
CA GLU A 670 -17.24 -38.50 5.91
C GLU A 670 -17.07 -38.46 4.38
N HIS A 671 -18.15 -38.28 3.62
CA HIS A 671 -18.09 -38.18 2.16
C HIS A 671 -17.46 -36.85 1.74
N VAL A 672 -17.80 -35.76 2.42
CA VAL A 672 -17.15 -34.46 2.24
C VAL A 672 -15.65 -34.55 2.54
N ALA A 673 -15.29 -35.09 3.70
CA ALA A 673 -13.90 -35.25 4.11
C ALA A 673 -13.11 -36.13 3.13
N ALA A 674 -13.66 -37.26 2.70
CA ALA A 674 -13.04 -38.18 1.75
C ALA A 674 -12.83 -37.52 0.38
N SER A 675 -13.84 -36.79 -0.12
CA SER A 675 -13.78 -36.08 -1.40
C SER A 675 -12.65 -35.06 -1.41
N VAL A 676 -12.54 -34.25 -0.36
CA VAL A 676 -11.51 -33.21 -0.26
C VAL A 676 -10.12 -33.82 -0.04
N ARG A 677 -9.98 -34.86 0.78
CA ARG A 677 -8.68 -35.56 0.94
C ARG A 677 -8.20 -36.18 -0.37
N SER A 678 -9.11 -36.81 -1.11
CA SER A 678 -8.82 -37.38 -2.43
C SER A 678 -8.38 -36.30 -3.41
N ALA A 679 -9.12 -35.18 -3.48
CA ALA A 679 -8.78 -34.05 -4.34
C ALA A 679 -7.44 -33.40 -3.98
N ALA A 680 -7.14 -33.26 -2.69
CA ALA A 680 -5.87 -32.72 -2.20
C ALA A 680 -4.69 -33.64 -2.52
N ALA A 681 -4.86 -34.97 -2.39
CA ALA A 681 -3.83 -35.93 -2.74
C ALA A 681 -3.47 -35.89 -4.23
N LYS A 682 -4.46 -35.68 -5.10
CA LYS A 682 -4.27 -35.54 -6.57
C LYS A 682 -3.41 -34.34 -6.98
N LEU A 683 -3.20 -33.34 -6.10
CA LEU A 683 -2.24 -32.26 -6.38
C LEU A 683 -0.80 -32.80 -6.53
N GLY A 684 -0.49 -33.95 -5.95
CA GLY A 684 0.78 -34.65 -6.17
C GLY A 684 0.98 -35.09 -7.63
N GLU A 685 -0.09 -35.48 -8.33
CA GLU A 685 -0.04 -35.79 -9.77
C GLU A 685 0.34 -34.57 -10.62
N LEU A 686 0.16 -33.36 -10.09
CA LEU A 686 0.46 -32.10 -10.76
C LEU A 686 1.88 -31.58 -10.46
N GLY A 687 2.66 -32.31 -9.66
CA GLY A 687 4.04 -31.97 -9.28
C GLY A 687 4.18 -31.28 -7.91
N ALA A 688 3.09 -31.13 -7.16
CA ALA A 688 3.14 -30.54 -5.82
C ALA A 688 3.69 -31.53 -4.77
N ILE A 689 4.34 -31.00 -3.73
CA ILE A 689 4.72 -31.75 -2.54
C ILE A 689 3.58 -31.60 -1.52
N VAL A 690 2.80 -32.66 -1.34
CA VAL A 690 1.65 -32.67 -0.43
C VAL A 690 2.05 -33.28 0.91
N SER A 691 1.77 -32.56 2.01
CA SER A 691 2.08 -33.00 3.37
C SER A 691 0.97 -32.60 4.35
N SER A 692 0.92 -33.20 5.53
CA SER A 692 0.01 -32.78 6.60
C SER A 692 0.65 -31.64 7.40
N VAL A 693 -0.15 -30.64 7.76
CA VAL A 693 0.25 -29.49 8.60
C VAL A 693 -0.76 -29.34 9.73
N SER A 694 -0.31 -28.90 10.90
CA SER A 694 -1.15 -28.66 12.07
C SER A 694 -1.11 -27.19 12.47
N VAL A 695 -2.30 -26.62 12.70
CA VAL A 695 -2.51 -25.32 13.33
C VAL A 695 -3.61 -25.49 14.38
N PRO A 696 -3.28 -25.90 15.62
CA PRO A 696 -4.28 -26.22 16.63
C PRO A 696 -5.24 -25.06 16.93
N ALA A 697 -4.73 -23.83 16.87
CA ALA A 697 -5.49 -22.60 17.05
C ALA A 697 -6.64 -22.41 16.03
N HIS A 698 -6.67 -23.18 14.94
CA HIS A 698 -7.78 -23.22 14.00
C HIS A 698 -9.11 -23.54 14.68
N LEU A 699 -9.12 -24.51 15.61
CA LEU A 699 -10.34 -24.95 16.30
C LEU A 699 -10.85 -23.90 17.30
N GLU A 700 -9.97 -23.03 17.81
CA GLU A 700 -10.32 -21.95 18.75
C GLU A 700 -10.93 -20.73 18.06
N ALA A 701 -10.61 -20.55 16.78
CA ALA A 701 -10.94 -19.34 16.02
C ALA A 701 -12.44 -19.11 15.85
N THR A 702 -13.21 -20.18 15.68
CA THR A 702 -14.67 -20.11 15.53
C THR A 702 -15.32 -19.52 16.77
N VAL A 703 -14.91 -19.96 17.96
CA VAL A 703 -15.44 -19.44 19.23
C VAL A 703 -15.09 -17.97 19.40
N ALA A 704 -13.84 -17.59 19.14
CA ALA A 704 -13.41 -16.21 19.25
C ALA A 704 -14.20 -15.29 18.30
N TRP A 705 -14.46 -15.73 17.06
CA TRP A 705 -15.28 -14.99 16.08
C TRP A 705 -16.74 -14.90 16.51
N MET A 706 -17.35 -16.01 16.95
CA MET A 706 -18.75 -16.05 17.39
C MET A 706 -19.03 -15.18 18.61
N VAL A 707 -18.00 -14.89 19.41
CA VAL A 707 -18.10 -13.94 20.53
C VAL A 707 -17.78 -12.51 20.07
N ALA A 708 -16.74 -12.32 19.24
CA ALA A 708 -16.32 -11.00 18.78
C ALA A 708 -17.43 -10.25 18.03
N VAL A 709 -18.07 -10.92 17.08
CA VAL A 709 -19.06 -10.29 16.20
C VAL A 709 -20.25 -9.75 16.99
N PRO A 710 -20.97 -10.54 17.80
CA PRO A 710 -22.05 -9.99 18.62
C PRO A 710 -21.57 -9.00 19.69
N ALA A 711 -20.33 -9.09 20.18
CA ALA A 711 -19.87 -8.19 21.25
C ALA A 711 -19.75 -6.72 20.80
N ALA A 712 -19.57 -6.43 19.51
CA ALA A 712 -19.32 -5.06 19.03
C ALA A 712 -19.95 -4.71 17.67
N SER A 713 -20.05 -5.66 16.73
CA SER A 713 -20.39 -5.39 15.33
C SER A 713 -21.76 -4.73 15.10
N PRO A 714 -22.81 -4.99 15.91
CA PRO A 714 -24.11 -4.31 15.74
C PRO A 714 -24.07 -2.79 15.77
N ARG A 715 -23.06 -2.17 16.40
CA ARG A 715 -22.88 -0.71 16.34
C ARG A 715 -22.74 -0.24 14.91
N GLY A 716 -21.80 -0.82 14.15
CA GLY A 716 -21.62 -0.49 12.74
C GLY A 716 -22.72 -1.10 11.86
N ALA A 717 -23.00 -2.39 12.03
CA ALA A 717 -23.85 -3.15 11.12
C ALA A 717 -25.32 -2.72 11.13
N PHE A 718 -25.88 -2.49 12.32
CA PHE A 718 -27.31 -2.24 12.50
C PHE A 718 -27.60 -0.82 12.94
N LEU A 719 -26.65 -0.09 13.52
CA LEU A 719 -26.86 1.29 13.97
C LEU A 719 -26.10 2.33 13.12
N GLY A 720 -25.30 1.90 12.14
CA GLY A 720 -24.51 2.81 11.30
C GLY A 720 -23.35 3.50 12.03
N ASP A 721 -23.10 3.16 13.29
CA ASP A 721 -22.09 3.78 14.16
C ASP A 721 -20.70 3.21 13.87
N ASN A 722 -20.03 3.82 12.89
CA ASN A 722 -18.67 3.48 12.46
C ASN A 722 -17.59 4.30 13.18
N TYR A 723 -17.75 4.54 14.49
CA TYR A 723 -16.86 5.38 15.29
C TYR A 723 -15.36 5.05 15.15
N GLY A 724 -14.52 6.09 15.10
CA GLY A 724 -13.06 5.97 15.13
C GLY A 724 -12.40 5.50 13.83
N ARG A 725 -13.17 5.33 12.74
CA ARG A 725 -12.68 4.93 11.42
C ARG A 725 -12.43 6.15 10.51
N LYS A 726 -11.42 6.04 9.64
CA LYS A 726 -11.04 7.02 8.62
C LYS A 726 -11.59 6.67 7.23
N GLN A 727 -12.67 5.90 7.19
CA GLN A 727 -13.31 5.48 5.95
C GLN A 727 -14.34 6.49 5.42
N LEU A 728 -14.85 6.28 4.21
CA LEU A 728 -16.11 6.89 3.77
C LEU A 728 -17.26 6.43 4.67
N HIS A 729 -18.05 7.39 5.16
CA HIS A 729 -19.28 7.12 5.93
C HIS A 729 -20.51 7.34 5.04
N LEU A 730 -21.47 6.42 5.11
CA LEU A 730 -22.73 6.48 4.37
C LEU A 730 -23.76 7.29 5.17
N SER A 731 -23.60 8.61 5.21
CA SER A 731 -24.44 9.48 6.06
C SER A 731 -25.93 9.37 5.73
N ASP A 732 -26.28 9.29 4.44
CA ASP A 732 -27.64 9.04 3.95
C ASP A 732 -28.25 7.76 4.52
N ARG A 733 -27.45 6.69 4.65
CA ARG A 733 -27.87 5.44 5.28
C ARG A 733 -27.97 5.56 6.80
N CYS A 734 -27.10 6.34 7.43
CA CYS A 734 -27.09 6.54 8.88
C CYS A 734 -28.31 7.35 9.35
N GLU A 735 -28.79 8.31 8.55
CA GLU A 735 -30.01 9.09 8.82
C GLU A 735 -31.27 8.22 8.98
N LEU A 736 -31.26 6.99 8.42
CA LEU A 736 -32.38 6.06 8.46
C LEU A 736 -32.41 5.17 9.72
N ILE A 737 -31.43 5.32 10.62
CA ILE A 737 -31.38 4.58 11.89
C ILE A 737 -31.16 5.54 13.05
N ASP A 738 -31.89 5.32 14.15
CA ASP A 738 -31.66 6.03 15.40
C ASP A 738 -30.61 5.29 16.26
N LYS A 739 -30.30 5.83 17.44
CA LYS A 739 -29.37 5.29 18.44
C LYS A 739 -29.68 3.86 18.89
N ARG A 740 -30.88 3.36 18.62
CA ARG A 740 -31.37 2.01 18.89
C ARG A 740 -32.35 1.60 17.79
N LEU A 741 -32.47 0.29 17.57
CA LEU A 741 -33.54 -0.24 16.72
C LEU A 741 -34.91 0.05 17.32
N THR A 742 -35.85 0.46 16.47
CA THR A 742 -37.28 0.43 16.80
C THR A 742 -37.79 -1.02 16.84
N GLN A 743 -38.97 -1.25 17.42
CA GLN A 743 -39.58 -2.59 17.44
C GLN A 743 -39.76 -3.13 16.01
N ALA A 744 -40.29 -2.32 15.09
CA ALA A 744 -40.49 -2.73 13.70
C ALA A 744 -39.17 -3.08 12.99
N GLN A 745 -38.10 -2.33 13.24
CA GLN A 745 -36.76 -2.64 12.70
C GLN A 745 -36.22 -3.95 13.25
N PHE A 746 -36.42 -4.22 14.54
CA PHE A 746 -36.03 -5.48 15.16
C PHE A 746 -36.84 -6.66 14.62
N ASP A 747 -38.16 -6.51 14.46
CA ASP A 747 -39.05 -7.55 13.93
C ASP A 747 -38.72 -7.91 12.48
N ALA A 748 -38.12 -7.00 11.71
CA ALA A 748 -37.64 -7.24 10.35
C ALA A 748 -36.29 -7.98 10.27
N LEU A 749 -35.60 -8.19 11.40
CA LEU A 749 -34.37 -8.96 11.44
C LEU A 749 -34.67 -10.46 11.43
N GLY A 750 -33.90 -11.19 10.62
CA GLY A 750 -33.92 -12.64 10.64
C GLY A 750 -33.28 -13.20 11.93
N PRO A 751 -33.39 -14.52 12.18
CA PRO A 751 -32.88 -15.14 13.39
C PRO A 751 -31.41 -14.88 13.71
N GLY A 752 -30.52 -14.95 12.70
CA GLY A 752 -29.10 -14.65 12.88
C GLY A 752 -28.86 -13.18 13.28
N ALA A 753 -29.46 -12.24 12.57
CA ALA A 753 -29.30 -10.80 12.84
C ALA A 753 -29.90 -10.38 14.19
N SER A 754 -31.09 -10.89 14.53
CA SER A 754 -31.73 -10.65 15.82
C SER A 754 -30.92 -11.24 16.97
N TYR A 755 -30.36 -12.45 16.82
CA TYR A 755 -29.44 -13.03 17.80
C TYR A 755 -28.21 -12.15 18.01
N ILE A 756 -27.54 -11.71 16.94
CA ILE A 756 -26.35 -10.85 17.05
C ILE A 756 -26.70 -9.55 17.80
N TYR A 757 -27.85 -8.93 17.52
CA TYR A 757 -28.28 -7.71 18.22
C TYR A 757 -28.61 -7.95 19.70
N LEU A 758 -29.32 -9.02 20.04
CA LEU A 758 -29.64 -9.35 21.43
C LEU A 758 -28.38 -9.72 22.23
N ALA A 759 -27.48 -10.50 21.64
CA ALA A 759 -26.20 -10.84 22.25
C ALA A 759 -25.31 -9.61 22.43
N TYR A 760 -25.38 -8.62 21.53
CA TYR A 760 -24.75 -7.32 21.73
C TYR A 760 -25.29 -6.60 22.98
N LEU A 761 -26.61 -6.45 23.10
CA LEU A 761 -27.21 -5.81 24.27
C LEU A 761 -26.79 -6.51 25.57
N TRP A 762 -26.82 -7.84 25.59
CA TRP A 762 -26.34 -8.65 26.72
C TRP A 762 -24.85 -8.43 27.01
N ALA A 763 -24.00 -8.45 25.98
CA ALA A 763 -22.56 -8.28 26.14
C ALA A 763 -22.20 -6.90 26.69
N GLN A 764 -22.89 -5.85 26.24
CA GLN A 764 -22.70 -4.48 26.74
C GLN A 764 -23.10 -4.36 28.22
N GLU A 765 -24.21 -4.98 28.63
CA GLU A 765 -24.69 -4.94 30.02
C GLU A 765 -23.76 -5.71 30.99
N HIS A 766 -23.33 -6.92 30.61
CA HIS A 766 -22.68 -7.84 31.56
C HIS A 766 -21.15 -7.86 31.50
N TYR A 767 -20.55 -7.49 30.37
CA TYR A 767 -19.10 -7.64 30.16
C TYR A 767 -18.42 -6.32 29.77
N GLY A 768 -19.07 -5.47 29.00
CA GLY A 768 -18.51 -4.21 28.51
C GLY A 768 -17.31 -4.39 27.57
N PRO A 769 -16.45 -3.36 27.41
CA PRO A 769 -15.43 -3.32 26.36
C PRO A 769 -14.32 -4.39 26.47
N LYS A 770 -14.12 -4.98 27.66
CA LYS A 770 -13.07 -6.00 27.90
C LYS A 770 -13.27 -7.27 27.06
N LEU A 771 -14.53 -7.64 26.76
CA LEU A 771 -14.85 -8.88 26.07
C LEU A 771 -14.36 -8.85 24.62
N HIS A 772 -14.75 -7.79 23.89
CA HIS A 772 -14.32 -7.61 22.50
C HIS A 772 -12.79 -7.50 22.40
N ALA A 773 -12.15 -6.71 23.29
CA ALA A 773 -10.69 -6.59 23.32
C ALA A 773 -9.98 -7.94 23.50
N ARG A 774 -10.51 -8.81 24.39
CA ARG A 774 -9.99 -10.16 24.59
C ARG A 774 -10.11 -11.00 23.31
N CYS A 775 -11.26 -10.97 22.63
CA CYS A 775 -11.44 -11.72 21.38
C CYS A 775 -10.48 -11.25 20.29
N MET A 776 -10.29 -9.93 20.11
CA MET A 776 -9.36 -9.40 19.10
C MET A 776 -7.91 -9.83 19.35
N ASN A 777 -7.47 -9.89 20.60
CA ASN A 777 -6.13 -10.38 20.95
C ASN A 777 -5.95 -11.88 20.62
N LEU A 778 -6.97 -12.70 20.89
CA LEU A 778 -6.95 -14.12 20.55
C LEU A 778 -6.93 -14.33 19.03
N LEU A 779 -7.77 -13.60 18.30
CA LEU A 779 -7.82 -13.64 16.84
C LEU A 779 -6.51 -13.21 16.18
N LYS A 780 -5.81 -12.24 16.78
CA LYS A 780 -4.45 -11.88 16.36
C LYS A 780 -3.46 -13.03 16.55
N ALA A 781 -3.48 -13.70 17.70
CA ALA A 781 -2.60 -14.85 17.98
C ALA A 781 -2.87 -16.03 17.02
N ILE A 782 -4.14 -16.30 16.72
CA ILE A 782 -4.54 -17.28 15.69
C ILE A 782 -3.95 -16.90 14.33
N GLY A 783 -4.01 -15.61 13.96
CA GLY A 783 -3.40 -15.13 12.72
C GLY A 783 -1.90 -15.35 12.65
N ASP A 784 -1.19 -15.22 13.77
CA ASP A 784 0.23 -15.52 13.86
C ASP A 784 0.53 -17.01 13.69
N ALA A 785 -0.33 -17.89 14.20
CA ALA A 785 -0.20 -19.33 14.01
C ALA A 785 -0.33 -19.74 12.52
N TYR A 786 -1.28 -19.15 11.78
CA TYR A 786 -1.37 -19.35 10.32
C TYR A 786 -0.12 -18.82 9.59
N ASN A 787 0.35 -17.63 9.95
CA ASN A 787 1.56 -17.07 9.36
C ASN A 787 2.79 -17.96 9.59
N ILE A 788 2.89 -18.63 10.75
CA ILE A 788 3.96 -19.57 11.05
C ILE A 788 3.85 -20.79 10.14
N ALA A 789 2.68 -21.44 10.06
CA ALA A 789 2.48 -22.62 9.23
C ALA A 789 2.75 -22.35 7.73
N LEU A 790 2.32 -21.19 7.23
CA LEU A 790 2.54 -20.77 5.84
C LEU A 790 3.99 -20.34 5.54
N LYS A 791 4.93 -20.45 6.49
CA LYS A 791 6.38 -20.38 6.19
C LYS A 791 6.90 -21.68 5.60
N ASP A 792 6.33 -22.81 6.01
CA ASP A 792 6.81 -24.13 5.64
C ASP A 792 6.13 -24.67 4.37
N VAL A 793 4.92 -24.20 4.09
CA VAL A 793 4.13 -24.50 2.89
C VAL A 793 3.72 -23.23 2.14
N ASP A 794 3.35 -23.35 0.88
CA ASP A 794 2.89 -22.23 0.06
C ASP A 794 1.38 -21.99 0.19
N VAL A 795 0.61 -23.07 0.32
CA VAL A 795 -0.82 -23.02 0.60
C VAL A 795 -1.24 -24.11 1.60
N LEU A 796 -2.34 -23.85 2.30
CA LEU A 796 -3.04 -24.83 3.14
C LEU A 796 -4.36 -25.26 2.49
N ILE A 797 -4.79 -26.50 2.75
CA ILE A 797 -6.04 -27.08 2.25
C ILE A 797 -6.95 -27.50 3.40
N THR A 798 -8.24 -27.16 3.29
CA THR A 798 -9.33 -27.68 4.13
C THR A 798 -10.55 -28.01 3.26
N PRO A 799 -11.52 -28.79 3.75
CA PRO A 799 -12.89 -28.69 3.25
C PRO A 799 -13.37 -27.25 3.42
N THR A 800 -14.12 -26.73 2.44
CA THR A 800 -14.75 -25.40 2.61
C THR A 800 -15.85 -25.48 3.66
N LEU A 801 -16.73 -26.46 3.49
CA LEU A 801 -17.79 -26.79 4.42
C LEU A 801 -17.50 -28.17 5.02
N PRO A 802 -17.81 -28.40 6.31
CA PRO A 802 -17.71 -29.73 6.90
C PRO A 802 -18.86 -30.65 6.46
N ASN A 803 -19.90 -30.11 5.82
CA ASN A 803 -21.14 -30.83 5.55
C ASN A 803 -21.73 -30.43 4.19
N PRO A 804 -22.49 -31.33 3.54
CA PRO A 804 -23.24 -30.97 2.34
C PRO A 804 -24.29 -29.88 2.66
N PRO A 805 -24.74 -29.11 1.67
CA PRO A 805 -25.81 -28.12 1.83
C PRO A 805 -27.06 -28.72 2.48
N ALA A 806 -27.60 -28.02 3.47
CA ALA A 806 -28.79 -28.47 4.20
C ALA A 806 -30.07 -28.33 3.37
N LYS A 807 -31.07 -29.16 3.67
CA LYS A 807 -32.43 -28.97 3.14
C LYS A 807 -33.05 -27.69 3.72
N LEU A 808 -33.66 -26.90 2.85
CA LEU A 808 -34.38 -25.70 3.24
C LEU A 808 -35.70 -26.06 3.94
N PRO A 809 -36.08 -25.36 5.01
CA PRO A 809 -37.38 -25.53 5.63
C PRO A 809 -38.51 -25.03 4.73
N GLU A 810 -39.61 -25.79 4.65
CA GLU A 810 -40.81 -25.41 3.87
C GLU A 810 -41.45 -24.12 4.40
N ALA A 811 -41.46 -23.93 5.72
CA ALA A 811 -41.96 -22.72 6.37
C ALA A 811 -40.95 -21.55 6.36
N GLY A 812 -39.89 -21.62 5.54
CA GLY A 812 -38.83 -20.62 5.54
C GLY A 812 -38.18 -20.46 6.93
N TYR A 813 -37.81 -19.23 7.28
CA TYR A 813 -37.14 -18.97 8.56
C TYR A 813 -38.08 -18.88 9.77
N ASP A 814 -39.39 -19.11 9.59
CA ASP A 814 -40.40 -19.06 10.67
C ASP A 814 -40.39 -20.30 11.59
N ILE A 815 -39.50 -21.26 11.33
CA ILE A 815 -39.32 -22.47 12.15
C ILE A 815 -38.72 -22.22 13.55
N GLY A 816 -38.45 -20.95 13.87
CA GLY A 816 -37.87 -20.50 15.14
C GLY A 816 -36.34 -20.41 15.11
N PRO A 817 -35.74 -19.50 15.89
CA PRO A 817 -34.33 -19.13 15.76
C PRO A 817 -33.36 -20.27 16.08
N LEU A 818 -33.63 -21.02 17.15
CA LEU A 818 -32.78 -22.14 17.55
C LEU A 818 -32.72 -23.23 16.48
N LYS A 819 -33.88 -23.56 15.87
CA LYS A 819 -33.97 -24.60 14.85
C LYS A 819 -33.27 -24.17 13.57
N LEU A 820 -33.45 -22.90 13.16
CA LEU A 820 -32.79 -22.35 11.97
C LEU A 820 -31.26 -22.34 12.13
N MET A 821 -30.75 -21.79 13.23
CA MET A 821 -29.31 -21.78 13.52
C MET A 821 -28.72 -23.19 13.60
N GLY A 822 -29.54 -24.16 14.03
CA GLY A 822 -29.19 -25.59 14.00
C GLY A 822 -28.79 -26.10 12.61
N LEU A 823 -29.42 -25.62 11.55
CA LEU A 823 -29.19 -26.07 10.16
C LEU A 823 -27.82 -25.66 9.61
N SER A 824 -27.27 -24.53 10.08
CA SER A 824 -25.96 -24.00 9.67
C SER A 824 -24.86 -24.28 10.71
N THR A 825 -25.13 -25.11 11.73
CA THR A 825 -24.16 -25.42 12.79
C THR A 825 -22.84 -25.94 12.22
N GLY A 826 -21.73 -25.30 12.62
CA GLY A 826 -20.39 -25.67 12.20
C GLY A 826 -20.01 -25.25 10.77
N CYS A 827 -20.94 -24.72 9.95
CA CYS A 827 -20.65 -24.36 8.56
C CYS A 827 -19.54 -23.31 8.43
N LEU A 828 -19.38 -22.45 9.43
CA LEU A 828 -18.38 -21.37 9.44
C LEU A 828 -16.99 -21.83 9.92
N ALA A 829 -16.86 -23.06 10.45
CA ALA A 829 -15.70 -23.43 11.26
C ALA A 829 -14.38 -23.39 10.48
N ASN A 830 -14.41 -23.77 9.20
CA ASN A 830 -13.24 -23.72 8.32
C ASN A 830 -13.06 -22.37 7.62
N THR A 831 -14.09 -21.52 7.59
CA THR A 831 -14.11 -20.30 6.78
C THR A 831 -13.87 -19.03 7.58
N CYS A 832 -14.53 -18.85 8.72
CA CYS A 832 -14.42 -17.64 9.55
C CYS A 832 -13.04 -17.35 10.15
N PRO A 833 -12.15 -18.35 10.42
CA PRO A 833 -10.79 -18.05 10.88
C PRO A 833 -10.04 -17.16 9.87
N LEU A 834 -10.32 -17.31 8.58
CA LEU A 834 -9.60 -16.61 7.51
C LEU A 834 -10.07 -15.18 7.29
N ASN A 835 -11.26 -14.83 7.78
CA ASN A 835 -11.75 -13.45 7.79
C ASN A 835 -10.97 -12.62 8.80
N ASN A 836 -10.89 -13.12 10.04
CA ASN A 836 -10.16 -12.44 11.12
C ASN A 836 -8.66 -12.32 10.83
N THR A 837 -8.08 -13.41 10.32
CA THR A 837 -6.64 -13.44 10.06
C THR A 837 -6.29 -12.70 8.77
N GLY A 838 -7.25 -12.47 7.88
CA GLY A 838 -7.10 -11.72 6.63
C GLY A 838 -6.35 -12.44 5.51
N HIS A 839 -6.08 -13.75 5.66
CA HIS A 839 -5.46 -14.57 4.61
C HIS A 839 -6.39 -14.76 3.41
N PRO A 840 -5.89 -14.78 2.17
CA PRO A 840 -6.71 -15.10 1.01
C PRO A 840 -7.12 -16.58 1.02
N ALA A 841 -8.34 -16.85 0.56
CA ALA A 841 -8.89 -18.19 0.52
C ALA A 841 -9.81 -18.35 -0.70
N ILE A 842 -9.50 -19.32 -1.56
CA ILE A 842 -10.32 -19.67 -2.73
C ILE A 842 -11.00 -21.02 -2.50
N THR A 843 -12.25 -21.12 -2.91
CA THR A 843 -13.01 -22.36 -2.96
C THR A 843 -13.27 -22.73 -4.41
N LEU A 844 -13.11 -24.01 -4.75
CA LEU A 844 -13.53 -24.61 -6.02
C LEU A 844 -14.17 -25.98 -5.77
N PRO A 845 -15.10 -26.42 -6.63
CA PRO A 845 -15.77 -27.72 -6.49
C PRO A 845 -14.82 -28.87 -6.79
N VAL A 846 -14.91 -29.95 -6.02
CA VAL A 846 -14.03 -31.13 -6.14
C VAL A 846 -14.75 -32.47 -6.20
N GLY A 847 -16.07 -32.48 -6.12
CA GLY A 847 -16.88 -33.69 -6.17
C GLY A 847 -18.29 -33.45 -5.65
N PHE A 848 -18.98 -34.54 -5.32
CA PHE A 848 -20.32 -34.54 -4.74
C PHE A 848 -20.38 -35.36 -3.44
N SER A 849 -21.25 -34.94 -2.54
CA SER A 849 -21.64 -35.69 -1.35
C SER A 849 -23.14 -35.97 -1.40
N PRO A 850 -23.64 -37.14 -0.92
CA PRO A 850 -25.06 -37.31 -0.66
C PRO A 850 -25.54 -36.22 0.31
N ALA A 851 -26.78 -35.77 0.14
CA ALA A 851 -27.44 -34.92 1.11
C ALA A 851 -27.71 -35.71 2.40
N ARG A 852 -27.73 -35.00 3.54
CA ARG A 852 -27.97 -35.63 4.86
C ARG A 852 -29.38 -36.18 4.98
N GLU A 853 -30.34 -35.49 4.38
CA GLU A 853 -31.77 -35.78 4.47
C GLU A 853 -32.25 -36.78 3.41
N ASP A 854 -31.54 -36.88 2.28
CA ASP A 854 -31.85 -37.82 1.20
C ASP A 854 -30.55 -38.25 0.46
N PRO A 855 -30.10 -39.51 0.63
CA PRO A 855 -28.87 -39.98 0.00
C PRO A 855 -28.93 -40.07 -1.53
N ASN A 856 -30.12 -39.96 -2.14
CA ASN A 856 -30.27 -39.92 -3.60
C ASN A 856 -29.97 -38.53 -4.19
N VAL A 857 -30.02 -37.48 -3.36
CA VAL A 857 -29.66 -36.14 -3.77
C VAL A 857 -28.16 -35.95 -3.60
N LYS A 858 -27.46 -35.62 -4.69
CA LYS A 858 -26.02 -35.34 -4.68
C LYS A 858 -25.78 -33.84 -4.72
N LEU A 859 -25.02 -33.33 -3.76
CA LEU A 859 -24.74 -31.91 -3.62
C LEU A 859 -23.22 -31.63 -3.75
N PRO A 860 -22.82 -30.50 -4.36
CA PRO A 860 -21.41 -30.19 -4.58
C PRO A 860 -20.60 -30.08 -3.28
N VAL A 861 -19.33 -30.48 -3.37
CA VAL A 861 -18.33 -30.36 -2.30
C VAL A 861 -17.20 -29.42 -2.74
N GLY A 862 -16.87 -28.43 -1.90
CA GLY A 862 -15.82 -27.46 -2.19
C GLY A 862 -14.53 -27.72 -1.40
N MET A 863 -13.39 -27.69 -2.09
CA MET A 863 -12.05 -27.62 -1.46
C MET A 863 -11.64 -26.16 -1.29
N GLN A 864 -11.17 -25.80 -0.10
CA GLN A 864 -10.66 -24.46 0.21
C GLN A 864 -9.13 -24.46 0.18
N ILE A 865 -8.54 -23.53 -0.58
CA ILE A 865 -7.09 -23.30 -0.67
C ILE A 865 -6.75 -21.95 -0.04
N ILE A 866 -5.88 -21.96 0.95
CA ILE A 866 -5.56 -20.82 1.83
C ILE A 866 -4.12 -20.40 1.57
N GLY A 867 -3.91 -19.13 1.25
CA GLY A 867 -2.59 -18.60 0.89
C GLY A 867 -2.01 -17.66 1.93
N ARG A 868 -0.77 -17.22 1.71
CA ARG A 868 -0.17 -16.12 2.47
C ARG A 868 -0.89 -14.81 2.15
N LYS A 869 -0.95 -13.90 3.13
CA LYS A 869 -1.48 -12.55 2.90
C LYS A 869 -0.70 -11.89 1.78
N PHE A 870 -1.44 -11.27 0.87
CA PHE A 870 -0.89 -10.65 -0.32
C PHE A 870 -0.11 -11.64 -1.22
N ARG A 871 -0.57 -12.89 -1.27
CA ARG A 871 -0.14 -13.93 -2.21
C ARG A 871 -1.35 -14.68 -2.77
N ASP A 872 -2.45 -13.96 -3.01
CA ASP A 872 -3.69 -14.46 -3.60
C ASP A 872 -3.44 -15.26 -4.90
N ILE A 873 -2.38 -14.91 -5.64
CA ILE A 873 -1.96 -15.64 -6.83
C ILE A 873 -1.56 -17.10 -6.54
N ASP A 874 -0.99 -17.42 -5.37
CA ASP A 874 -0.62 -18.80 -5.04
C ASP A 874 -1.89 -19.68 -4.89
N CYS A 875 -2.95 -19.13 -4.30
CA CYS A 875 -4.28 -19.76 -4.27
C CYS A 875 -4.82 -20.00 -5.69
N LEU A 876 -4.79 -18.98 -6.54
CA LEU A 876 -5.29 -19.04 -7.91
C LEU A 876 -4.51 -20.04 -8.77
N ARG A 877 -3.18 -20.12 -8.63
CA ARG A 877 -2.34 -21.09 -9.36
C ARG A 877 -2.68 -22.52 -9.02
N VAL A 878 -2.82 -22.84 -7.73
CA VAL A 878 -3.18 -24.18 -7.27
C VAL A 878 -4.58 -24.55 -7.72
N ALA A 879 -5.55 -23.63 -7.58
CA ALA A 879 -6.92 -23.84 -8.03
C ALA A 879 -7.00 -24.05 -9.55
N ALA A 880 -6.29 -23.24 -10.34
CA ALA A 880 -6.30 -23.31 -11.80
C ALA A 880 -5.66 -24.60 -12.33
N ALA A 881 -4.56 -25.04 -11.71
CA ALA A 881 -3.93 -26.32 -12.05
C ALA A 881 -4.88 -27.50 -11.79
N TRP A 882 -5.59 -27.46 -10.66
CA TRP A 882 -6.58 -28.48 -10.31
C TRP A 882 -7.77 -28.49 -11.29
N GLU A 883 -8.39 -27.32 -11.52
CA GLU A 883 -9.52 -27.14 -12.46
C GLU A 883 -9.16 -27.58 -13.88
N LYS A 884 -7.92 -27.30 -14.33
CA LYS A 884 -7.45 -27.68 -15.66
C LYS A 884 -7.27 -29.20 -15.82
N ALA A 885 -6.86 -29.89 -14.76
CA ALA A 885 -6.43 -31.28 -14.82
C ALA A 885 -7.54 -32.29 -14.52
N PHE A 886 -8.61 -31.86 -13.83
CA PHE A 886 -9.63 -32.76 -13.32
C PHE A 886 -11.05 -32.21 -13.55
N ASP A 887 -11.97 -33.08 -13.95
CA ASP A 887 -13.40 -32.76 -14.00
C ASP A 887 -14.09 -33.28 -12.74
N TRP A 888 -14.35 -32.37 -11.81
CA TRP A 888 -14.99 -32.65 -10.51
C TRP A 888 -16.35 -33.32 -10.63
N LYS A 889 -17.06 -33.22 -11.77
CA LYS A 889 -18.37 -33.85 -11.95
C LYS A 889 -18.28 -35.35 -12.24
N THR A 890 -17.10 -35.82 -12.60
CA THR A 890 -16.82 -37.23 -12.94
C THR A 890 -16.01 -37.96 -11.87
N LEU A 891 -15.52 -37.22 -10.86
CA LEU A 891 -14.84 -37.75 -9.68
C LEU A 891 -15.84 -38.14 -8.60
#